data_AF-A0A5T6NS11-F1
#
_entry.id   AF-A0A5T6NS11-F1
#
_cell.length_a   1.000
_cell.length_b   1.000
_cell.length_c   1.000
_cell.angle_alpha   90.00
_cell.angle_beta   90.00
_cell.angle_gamma   90.00
#
_symmetry.space_group_name_H-M   'P 1'
#
loop_
_entity.id
_entity.type
_entity.pdbx_description
1 polymer ?
#
loop_
_entity_poly.entity_id
_entity_poly.type
_entity_poly.pdbx_seq_one_letter_code
_entity_poly.pdbx_strand_id
1 'polypeptide(L)'
;MLFDRLSYWLSPIVNSALWFFEFLQTHQMILALLSGVMLPFIFLHRKDEHQNAPFWKKLIFGFSMLCFLFGTIAPVPVWFLRRMYAGRDEVAIPVLSWSILLAFTAAGLITHILLRRLISPELDKAKRNLVKKTGMERDSRTDVRSVKELLPQALDYDPFEYIDLSKGIFIGLTKNGEPQYIPIKEWQSQHADIIGTTGAGKGVVTGILLYQSILADEGVFVLDPKNDEWAPHLYKKACEDAGKPFVLIDLNKQEYQMNLIDGITPDHLEELFVAGFSLAEKGEAADFYRIDDRKAARTAAQFVQTNPNATIRDIYNGAYVQGIGETIKAFHGKTEELAMLNSINAPGGFALKEIFDKGGCCYIIGSMRNSKIITAQRMILVRLYQLAELRDRVAGSIRPIAIFKDEVKYHLSKPALEGLGAARDKGVHILMAHQSIADLRDCPADLNGDAVVGAVVENCKFKLVYKLQDPDTAEWVARMSGTILVDDESRKVKTTVVLTEKIDDERMIRQAESYYIDANMLQNLPKFVSYIFSANTLAFPSLIAPMKVKKQPLEIFTVAPALAATIPDVKPVLDFDFDKEEAASAAKETIPPGIITSAGIELPVAEKPEKTLPVIDPHEEEWAFSSPPEPEGEKSSLLDFDF
;
A
#
# COMPACT_ATOMS: atom_id res chain seq x y z
N MET A 1 85.88 -35.15 -48.80
CA MET A 1 86.21 -33.89 -48.09
C MET A 1 85.07 -32.87 -48.03
N LEU A 2 84.43 -32.42 -49.13
CA LEU A 2 83.28 -31.49 -49.03
C LEU A 2 82.02 -32.15 -48.44
N PHE A 3 81.74 -33.39 -48.85
CA PHE A 3 80.60 -34.19 -48.37
C PHE A 3 80.75 -34.66 -46.91
N ASP A 4 81.96 -35.00 -46.45
CA ASP A 4 82.20 -35.42 -45.06
C ASP A 4 82.03 -34.25 -44.07
N ARG A 5 82.43 -33.04 -44.48
CA ARG A 5 82.16 -31.82 -43.69
C ARG A 5 80.67 -31.50 -43.65
N LEU A 6 79.96 -31.64 -44.77
CA LEU A 6 78.51 -31.42 -44.82
C LEU A 6 77.75 -32.42 -43.93
N SER A 7 78.14 -33.70 -43.98
CA SER A 7 77.61 -34.77 -43.12
C SER A 7 77.88 -34.49 -41.64
N TYR A 8 79.10 -34.06 -41.29
CA TYR A 8 79.45 -33.69 -39.91
C TYR A 8 78.65 -32.49 -39.41
N TRP A 9 78.43 -31.46 -40.24
CA TRP A 9 77.62 -30.28 -39.90
C TRP A 9 76.11 -30.56 -39.82
N LEU A 10 75.61 -31.52 -40.60
CA LEU A 10 74.20 -31.96 -40.58
C LEU A 10 73.94 -33.04 -39.51
N SER A 11 74.97 -33.73 -39.02
CA SER A 11 74.84 -34.80 -38.02
C SER A 11 74.13 -34.37 -36.73
N PRO A 12 74.31 -33.16 -36.16
CA PRO A 12 73.59 -32.75 -34.96
C PRO A 12 72.10 -32.55 -35.26
N ILE A 13 71.76 -32.05 -36.46
CA ILE A 13 70.39 -31.83 -36.90
C ILE A 13 69.68 -33.17 -37.14
N VAL A 14 70.35 -34.11 -37.81
CA VAL A 14 69.82 -35.46 -38.06
C VAL A 14 69.67 -36.23 -36.75
N ASN A 15 70.65 -36.18 -35.84
CA ASN A 15 70.57 -36.82 -34.53
C ASN A 15 69.47 -36.22 -33.66
N SER A 16 69.31 -34.88 -33.69
CA SER A 16 68.22 -34.21 -32.97
C SER A 16 66.84 -34.58 -33.55
N ALA A 17 66.73 -34.71 -34.87
CA ALA A 17 65.50 -35.15 -35.53
C ALA A 17 65.16 -36.60 -35.17
N LEU A 18 66.15 -37.50 -35.17
CA LEU A 18 65.97 -38.90 -34.76
C LEU A 18 65.53 -39.02 -33.30
N TRP A 19 66.14 -38.25 -32.40
CA TRP A 19 65.73 -38.20 -31.00
C TRP A 19 64.30 -37.66 -30.83
N PHE A 20 63.95 -36.62 -31.59
CA PHE A 20 62.58 -36.09 -31.60
C PHE A 20 61.57 -37.10 -32.15
N PHE A 21 61.94 -37.87 -33.19
CA PHE A 21 61.08 -38.93 -33.74
C PHE A 21 60.92 -40.11 -32.78
N GLU A 22 61.97 -40.50 -32.08
CA GLU A 22 61.91 -41.51 -31.03
C GLU A 22 60.99 -41.05 -29.90
N PHE A 23 61.12 -39.80 -29.45
CA PHE A 23 60.22 -39.18 -28.49
C PHE A 23 58.75 -39.24 -28.95
N LEU A 24 58.45 -38.87 -30.20
CA LEU A 24 57.09 -38.95 -30.75
C LEU A 24 56.57 -40.41 -30.81
N GLN A 25 57.43 -41.38 -31.08
CA GLN A 25 57.06 -42.81 -31.10
C GLN A 25 56.76 -43.36 -29.71
N THR A 26 57.52 -42.96 -28.69
CA THR A 26 57.31 -43.42 -27.31
C THR A 26 56.03 -42.85 -26.70
N HIS A 27 55.56 -41.69 -27.16
CA HIS A 27 54.44 -40.95 -26.55
C HIS A 27 53.15 -40.95 -27.40
N GLN A 28 52.98 -41.90 -28.33
CA GLN A 28 51.83 -41.96 -29.26
C GLN A 28 50.46 -41.88 -28.56
N MET A 29 50.32 -42.51 -27.40
CA MET A 29 49.08 -42.52 -26.62
C MET A 29 48.70 -41.13 -26.08
N ILE A 30 49.68 -40.42 -25.55
CA ILE A 30 49.51 -39.04 -25.05
C ILE A 30 49.25 -38.10 -26.22
N LEU A 31 49.95 -38.29 -27.35
CA LEU A 31 49.72 -37.52 -28.57
C LEU A 31 48.32 -37.78 -29.16
N ALA A 32 47.82 -39.01 -29.10
CA ALA A 32 46.45 -39.35 -29.52
C ALA A 32 45.38 -38.72 -28.60
N LEU A 33 45.61 -38.71 -27.28
CA LEU A 33 44.75 -37.99 -26.33
C LEU A 33 44.74 -36.48 -26.60
N LEU A 34 45.93 -35.88 -26.75
CA LEU A 34 46.09 -34.44 -27.06
C LEU A 34 45.47 -34.08 -28.42
N SER A 35 45.60 -34.97 -29.40
CA SER A 35 44.93 -34.87 -30.70
C SER A 35 43.41 -34.77 -30.51
N GLY A 36 42.81 -35.68 -29.74
CA GLY A 36 41.37 -35.64 -29.41
C GLY A 36 40.94 -34.34 -28.71
N VAL A 37 41.77 -33.83 -27.79
CA VAL A 37 41.49 -32.57 -27.08
C VAL A 37 41.59 -31.35 -28.01
N MET A 38 42.51 -31.37 -28.98
CA MET A 38 42.88 -30.18 -29.76
C MET A 38 42.23 -30.11 -31.16
N LEU A 39 41.93 -31.24 -31.79
CA LEU A 39 41.26 -31.35 -33.09
C LEU A 39 39.97 -30.50 -33.21
N PRO A 40 39.10 -30.47 -32.18
CA PRO A 40 37.90 -29.63 -32.19
C PRO A 40 38.18 -28.14 -32.44
N PHE A 41 39.37 -27.62 -32.06
CA PHE A 41 39.74 -26.23 -32.35
C PHE A 41 39.93 -25.96 -33.85
N ILE A 42 40.25 -26.98 -34.65
CA ILE A 42 40.39 -26.84 -36.11
C ILE A 42 39.04 -27.01 -36.80
N PHE A 43 38.30 -28.07 -36.47
CA PHE A 43 37.14 -28.48 -37.27
C PHE A 43 35.81 -27.80 -36.88
N LEU A 44 35.69 -27.26 -35.67
CA LEU A 44 34.45 -26.60 -35.20
C LEU A 44 34.42 -25.08 -35.44
N HIS A 45 35.49 -24.47 -35.96
CA HIS A 45 35.52 -23.05 -36.30
C HIS A 45 34.94 -22.79 -37.70
N ARG A 46 34.28 -21.65 -37.89
CA ARG A 46 33.76 -21.25 -39.21
C ARG A 46 34.92 -20.88 -40.15
N LYS A 47 34.74 -21.09 -41.46
CA LYS A 47 35.78 -20.83 -42.48
C LYS A 47 36.36 -19.41 -42.42
N ASP A 48 35.54 -18.42 -42.08
CA ASP A 48 35.95 -17.01 -41.98
C ASP A 48 36.85 -16.73 -40.75
N GLU A 49 36.68 -17.50 -39.68
CA GLU A 49 37.48 -17.37 -38.45
C GLU A 49 38.90 -17.95 -38.62
N HIS A 50 39.09 -18.88 -39.56
CA HIS A 50 40.40 -19.48 -39.85
C HIS A 50 41.35 -18.51 -40.55
N GLN A 51 40.84 -17.66 -41.45
CA GLN A 51 41.66 -16.71 -42.18
C GLN A 51 42.17 -15.58 -41.27
N ASN A 52 41.32 -15.12 -40.36
CA ASN A 52 41.59 -14.02 -39.44
C ASN A 52 42.13 -14.46 -38.06
N ALA A 53 42.54 -15.72 -37.91
CA ALA A 53 43.01 -16.24 -36.64
C ALA A 53 44.34 -15.58 -36.19
N PRO A 54 44.46 -15.13 -34.93
CA PRO A 54 45.70 -14.58 -34.39
C PRO A 54 46.82 -15.64 -34.38
N PHE A 55 48.08 -15.18 -34.37
CA PHE A 55 49.26 -16.04 -34.56
C PHE A 55 49.31 -17.23 -33.57
N TRP A 56 48.94 -17.04 -32.30
CA TRP A 56 48.89 -18.14 -31.32
C TRP A 56 47.92 -19.26 -31.72
N LYS A 57 46.80 -18.95 -32.41
CA LYS A 57 45.78 -19.96 -32.75
C LYS A 57 46.30 -20.82 -33.90
N LYS A 58 47.04 -20.20 -34.82
CA LYS A 58 47.74 -20.90 -35.90
C LYS A 58 48.81 -21.85 -35.36
N LEU A 59 49.52 -21.47 -34.28
CA LEU A 59 50.43 -22.39 -33.58
C LEU A 59 49.69 -23.59 -32.96
N ILE A 60 48.53 -23.36 -32.32
CA ILE A 60 47.69 -24.43 -31.77
C ILE A 60 47.20 -25.36 -32.88
N PHE A 61 46.79 -24.84 -34.04
CA PHE A 61 46.40 -25.66 -35.18
C PHE A 61 47.55 -26.53 -35.70
N GLY A 62 48.76 -25.94 -35.83
CA GLY A 62 49.96 -26.67 -36.23
C GLY A 62 50.31 -27.79 -35.24
N PHE A 63 50.27 -27.48 -33.94
CA PHE A 63 50.53 -28.46 -32.89
C PHE A 63 49.47 -29.58 -32.85
N SER A 64 48.19 -29.22 -32.99
CA SER A 64 47.10 -30.20 -33.07
C SER A 64 47.25 -31.13 -34.27
N MET A 65 47.70 -30.63 -35.42
CA MET A 65 47.96 -31.45 -36.61
C MET A 65 49.15 -32.40 -36.37
N LEU A 66 50.19 -31.93 -35.69
CA LEU A 66 51.33 -32.75 -35.31
C LEU A 66 50.93 -33.88 -34.35
N CYS A 67 50.11 -33.60 -33.34
CA CYS A 67 49.54 -34.61 -32.45
C CYS A 67 48.64 -35.60 -33.19
N PHE A 68 47.88 -35.16 -34.18
CA PHE A 68 47.04 -36.04 -34.99
C PHE A 68 47.86 -37.00 -35.86
N LEU A 69 48.88 -36.47 -36.55
CA LEU A 69 49.76 -37.26 -37.42
C LEU A 69 50.60 -38.28 -36.64
N PHE A 70 51.19 -37.87 -35.53
CA PHE A 70 52.09 -38.73 -34.73
C PHE A 70 51.43 -39.38 -33.51
N GLY A 71 50.13 -39.18 -33.32
CA GLY A 71 49.32 -39.82 -32.29
C GLY A 71 48.22 -40.68 -32.90
N THR A 72 47.13 -40.07 -33.38
CA THR A 72 45.95 -40.80 -33.89
C THR A 72 46.26 -41.64 -35.13
N ILE A 73 47.04 -41.12 -36.08
CA ILE A 73 47.46 -41.83 -37.30
C ILE A 73 48.96 -42.20 -37.25
N ALA A 74 49.54 -42.27 -36.05
CA ALA A 74 50.98 -42.51 -35.85
C ALA A 74 51.56 -43.68 -36.67
N PRO A 75 50.85 -44.82 -36.86
CA PRO A 75 51.39 -45.93 -37.62
C PRO A 75 51.75 -45.59 -39.08
N VAL A 76 51.12 -44.59 -39.70
CA VAL A 76 51.41 -44.20 -41.09
C VAL A 76 52.71 -43.39 -41.22
N PRO A 77 52.93 -42.26 -40.51
CA PRO A 77 54.20 -41.55 -40.56
C PRO A 77 55.36 -42.38 -40.01
N VAL A 78 55.12 -43.20 -38.98
CA VAL A 78 56.16 -44.07 -38.40
C VAL A 78 56.61 -45.14 -39.40
N TRP A 79 55.66 -45.75 -40.13
CA TRP A 79 55.98 -46.66 -41.22
C TRP A 79 56.80 -45.97 -42.32
N PHE A 80 56.39 -44.78 -42.75
CA PHE A 80 57.08 -44.02 -43.80
C PHE A 80 58.49 -43.58 -43.38
N LEU A 81 58.67 -43.06 -42.16
CA LEU A 81 59.96 -42.59 -41.65
C LEU A 81 60.92 -43.75 -41.43
N ARG A 82 60.46 -44.89 -40.92
CA ARG A 82 61.29 -46.10 -40.80
C ARG A 82 61.74 -46.61 -42.17
N ARG A 83 60.89 -46.52 -43.19
CA ARG A 83 61.24 -46.87 -44.58
C ARG A 83 62.34 -45.97 -45.17
N MET A 84 62.36 -44.70 -44.77
CA MET A 84 63.35 -43.72 -45.23
C MET A 84 64.69 -43.82 -44.47
N TYR A 85 64.69 -44.21 -43.19
CA TYR A 85 65.86 -44.10 -42.30
C TYR A 85 66.51 -45.43 -41.85
N ALA A 86 65.85 -46.59 -41.95
CA ALA A 86 66.45 -47.86 -41.48
C ALA A 86 66.16 -49.06 -42.40
N GLY A 87 67.23 -49.75 -42.80
CA GLY A 87 67.15 -51.05 -43.47
C GLY A 87 66.86 -52.18 -42.48
N ARG A 88 65.72 -52.85 -42.69
CA ARG A 88 65.21 -54.12 -42.10
C ARG A 88 64.74 -54.06 -40.63
N ASP A 89 63.43 -54.11 -40.43
CA ASP A 89 62.66 -55.33 -40.09
C ASP A 89 61.16 -55.06 -40.27
N GLU A 90 60.39 -56.06 -40.70
CA GLU A 90 58.95 -55.96 -40.92
C GLU A 90 58.20 -55.77 -39.60
N VAL A 91 57.47 -54.66 -39.48
CA VAL A 91 56.52 -54.46 -38.38
C VAL A 91 55.12 -54.75 -38.91
N ALA A 92 54.53 -55.84 -38.43
CA ALA A 92 53.08 -56.03 -38.51
C ALA A 92 52.44 -54.87 -37.74
N ILE A 93 51.70 -53.99 -38.42
CA ILE A 93 50.87 -52.97 -37.77
C ILE A 93 49.77 -53.74 -37.04
N PRO A 94 49.82 -53.90 -35.70
CA PRO A 94 48.79 -54.67 -35.02
C PRO A 94 47.50 -53.86 -35.14
N VAL A 95 46.45 -54.42 -35.70
CA VAL A 95 45.12 -53.77 -35.77
C VAL A 95 44.66 -53.31 -34.37
N LEU A 96 45.13 -54.00 -33.32
CA LEU A 96 44.94 -53.66 -31.91
C LEU A 96 45.58 -52.32 -31.49
N SER A 97 46.67 -51.89 -32.13
CA SER A 97 47.34 -50.62 -31.82
C SER A 97 46.52 -49.41 -32.30
N TRP A 98 45.85 -49.53 -33.45
CA TRP A 98 44.98 -48.49 -33.99
C TRP A 98 43.72 -48.30 -33.17
N SER A 99 43.08 -49.39 -32.71
CA SER A 99 41.88 -49.29 -31.88
C SER A 99 42.16 -48.60 -30.54
N ILE A 100 43.34 -48.87 -29.95
CA ILE A 100 43.80 -48.22 -28.73
C ILE A 100 44.06 -46.72 -28.95
N LEU A 101 44.72 -46.32 -30.05
CA LEU A 101 44.96 -44.90 -30.37
C LEU A 101 43.66 -44.13 -30.68
N LEU A 102 42.71 -44.77 -31.37
CA LEU A 102 41.38 -44.20 -31.60
C LEU A 102 40.59 -44.06 -30.31
N ALA A 103 40.67 -45.02 -29.38
CA ALA A 103 40.04 -44.91 -28.07
C ALA A 103 40.60 -43.74 -27.25
N PHE A 104 41.92 -43.52 -27.26
CA PHE A 104 42.54 -42.36 -26.62
C PHE A 104 42.16 -41.03 -27.29
N THR A 105 42.02 -41.02 -28.62
CA THR A 105 41.52 -39.85 -29.36
C THR A 105 40.05 -39.55 -28.99
N ALA A 106 39.20 -40.58 -28.88
CA ALA A 106 37.82 -40.44 -28.44
C ALA A 106 37.73 -39.96 -26.97
N ALA A 107 38.57 -40.49 -26.08
CA ALA A 107 38.67 -40.01 -24.70
C ALA A 107 39.12 -38.53 -24.65
N GLY A 108 40.04 -38.12 -25.52
CA GLY A 108 40.45 -36.72 -25.66
C GLY A 108 39.31 -35.83 -26.14
N LEU A 109 38.50 -36.29 -27.10
CA LEU A 109 37.32 -35.57 -27.59
C LEU A 109 36.25 -35.41 -26.50
N ILE A 110 35.97 -36.48 -25.75
CA ILE A 110 35.06 -36.43 -24.58
C ILE A 110 35.60 -35.44 -23.55
N THR A 111 36.91 -35.48 -23.28
CA THR A 111 37.58 -34.55 -22.36
C THR A 111 37.47 -33.11 -22.85
N HIS A 112 37.60 -32.84 -24.15
CA HIS A 112 37.36 -31.51 -24.73
C HIS A 112 35.93 -31.03 -24.47
N ILE A 113 34.95 -31.89 -24.72
CA ILE A 113 33.53 -31.57 -24.51
C ILE A 113 33.27 -31.25 -23.04
N LEU A 114 33.77 -32.08 -22.12
CA LEU A 114 33.62 -31.88 -20.68
C LEU A 114 34.31 -30.61 -20.19
N LEU A 115 35.59 -30.40 -20.57
CA LEU A 115 36.34 -29.20 -20.22
C LEU A 115 35.65 -27.95 -20.75
N ARG A 116 35.14 -27.99 -21.98
CA ARG A 116 34.46 -26.84 -22.57
C ARG A 116 33.13 -26.54 -21.89
N ARG A 117 32.38 -27.57 -21.46
CA ARG A 117 31.15 -27.43 -20.68
C ARG A 117 31.39 -26.88 -19.27
N LEU A 118 32.50 -27.24 -18.62
CA LEU A 118 32.83 -26.78 -17.27
C LEU A 118 33.48 -25.39 -17.27
N ILE A 119 34.42 -25.15 -18.18
CA ILE A 119 35.29 -23.95 -18.15
C ILE A 119 34.65 -22.77 -18.89
N SER A 120 33.93 -23.00 -19.99
CA SER A 120 33.40 -21.89 -20.80
C SER A 120 32.40 -21.01 -20.03
N PRO A 121 31.44 -21.57 -19.25
CA PRO A 121 30.52 -20.76 -18.45
C PRO A 121 31.22 -19.89 -17.41
N GLU A 122 32.25 -20.42 -16.74
CA GLU A 122 33.02 -19.69 -15.73
C GLU A 122 33.90 -18.59 -16.37
N LEU A 123 34.52 -18.86 -17.52
CA LEU A 123 35.23 -17.83 -18.28
C LEU A 123 34.30 -16.70 -18.75
N ASP A 124 33.11 -17.02 -19.23
CA ASP A 124 32.11 -16.03 -19.63
C ASP A 124 31.59 -15.23 -18.42
N LYS A 125 31.46 -15.85 -17.24
CA LYS A 125 31.16 -15.17 -15.97
C LYS A 125 32.26 -14.21 -15.54
N ALA A 126 33.52 -14.64 -15.60
CA ALA A 126 34.67 -13.79 -15.28
C ALA A 126 34.79 -12.61 -16.26
N LYS A 127 34.65 -12.86 -17.57
CA LYS A 127 34.64 -11.82 -18.60
C LYS A 127 33.57 -10.77 -18.29
N ARG A 128 32.34 -11.18 -17.93
CA ARG A 128 31.23 -10.28 -17.57
C ARG A 128 31.56 -9.38 -16.39
N ASN A 129 32.15 -9.92 -15.34
CA ASN A 129 32.52 -9.13 -14.15
C ASN A 129 33.62 -8.09 -14.45
N LEU A 130 34.41 -8.32 -15.51
CA LEU A 130 35.44 -7.40 -15.99
C LEU A 130 34.93 -6.36 -16.99
N VAL A 131 33.71 -6.52 -17.54
CA VAL A 131 33.13 -5.54 -18.46
C VAL A 131 32.69 -4.31 -17.67
N LYS A 132 33.31 -3.17 -17.97
CA LYS A 132 32.91 -1.88 -17.42
C LYS A 132 31.67 -1.37 -18.15
N LYS A 133 30.56 -1.20 -17.41
CA LYS A 133 29.35 -0.56 -17.92
C LYS A 133 29.63 0.92 -18.24
N THR A 134 28.98 1.43 -19.29
CA THR A 134 29.12 2.83 -19.72
C THR A 134 28.36 3.77 -18.78
N GLY A 135 28.91 4.95 -18.49
CA GLY A 135 28.30 5.92 -17.57
C GLY A 135 27.07 6.68 -18.10
N MET A 136 26.55 6.30 -19.28
CA MET A 136 25.33 6.86 -19.87
C MET A 136 24.08 5.98 -19.60
N GLU A 137 24.24 4.86 -18.90
CA GLU A 137 23.15 3.93 -18.55
C GLU A 137 22.21 4.63 -17.55
N ARG A 138 20.92 4.75 -17.90
CA ARG A 138 19.88 5.26 -17.01
C ARG A 138 19.47 4.19 -16.00
N ASP A 139 18.63 4.57 -15.04
CA ASP A 139 18.05 3.61 -14.11
C ASP A 139 17.31 2.50 -14.89
N SER A 140 17.43 1.27 -14.40
CA SER A 140 16.68 0.12 -14.90
C SER A 140 15.34 0.00 -14.18
N ARG A 141 14.42 -0.80 -14.73
CA ARG A 141 13.22 -1.21 -13.99
C ARG A 141 13.57 -1.83 -12.64
N THR A 142 12.76 -1.56 -11.64
CA THR A 142 12.96 -2.12 -10.30
C THR A 142 12.63 -3.60 -10.27
N ASP A 143 13.48 -4.37 -9.59
CA ASP A 143 13.21 -5.75 -9.23
C ASP A 143 12.89 -5.79 -7.74
N VAL A 144 11.74 -6.33 -7.36
CA VAL A 144 11.30 -6.42 -5.96
C VAL A 144 12.32 -7.14 -5.07
N ARG A 145 13.12 -8.05 -5.64
CA ARG A 145 14.16 -8.81 -4.91
C ARG A 145 15.35 -7.94 -4.50
N SER A 146 15.61 -6.84 -5.21
CA SER A 146 16.72 -5.90 -4.94
C SER A 146 16.26 -4.50 -4.56
N VAL A 147 14.96 -4.18 -4.61
CA VAL A 147 14.40 -2.84 -4.37
C VAL A 147 14.84 -2.22 -3.04
N LYS A 148 15.10 -3.05 -2.01
CA LYS A 148 15.59 -2.59 -0.70
C LYS A 148 16.91 -1.81 -0.77
N GLU A 149 17.75 -2.08 -1.76
CA GLU A 149 19.03 -1.38 -1.96
C GLU A 149 18.83 0.06 -2.48
N LEU A 150 17.69 0.33 -3.13
CA LEU A 150 17.34 1.65 -3.67
C LEU A 150 16.70 2.54 -2.60
N LEU A 151 15.96 1.94 -1.67
CA LEU A 151 15.15 2.63 -0.67
C LEU A 151 16.01 3.27 0.43
N PRO A 152 15.62 4.46 0.94
CA PRO A 152 16.25 5.05 2.12
C PRO A 152 16.10 4.14 3.34
N GLN A 153 17.08 4.14 4.24
CA GLN A 153 16.98 3.46 5.53
C GLN A 153 16.48 4.43 6.59
N ALA A 154 15.65 3.94 7.52
CA ALA A 154 15.21 4.76 8.64
C ALA A 154 16.40 5.21 9.50
N LEU A 155 16.35 6.43 9.99
CA LEU A 155 17.36 7.00 10.87
C LEU A 155 16.74 7.28 12.24
N ASP A 156 17.42 6.90 13.32
CA ASP A 156 17.03 7.30 14.67
C ASP A 156 17.69 8.66 14.98
N TYR A 157 16.86 9.64 15.34
CA TYR A 157 17.27 10.99 15.73
C TYR A 157 16.19 11.58 16.64
N ASP A 158 16.49 12.68 17.31
CA ASP A 158 15.50 13.42 18.09
C ASP A 158 14.87 14.53 17.22
N PRO A 159 13.57 14.45 16.85
CA PRO A 159 12.94 15.50 16.06
C PRO A 159 12.94 16.86 16.76
N PHE A 160 12.99 16.92 18.09
CA PHE A 160 13.00 18.19 18.83
C PHE A 160 14.18 19.09 18.46
N GLU A 161 15.32 18.51 18.07
CA GLU A 161 16.53 19.24 17.67
C GLU A 161 16.38 19.99 16.34
N TYR A 162 15.40 19.60 15.52
CA TYR A 162 15.19 20.14 14.17
C TYR A 162 13.98 21.08 14.08
N ILE A 163 13.17 21.21 15.14
CA ILE A 163 12.02 22.11 15.17
C ILE A 163 12.49 23.56 15.25
N ASP A 164 12.29 24.29 14.17
CA ASP A 164 12.61 25.72 14.06
C ASP A 164 11.58 26.41 13.16
N LEU A 165 10.57 27.01 13.79
CA LEU A 165 9.47 27.68 13.10
C LEU A 165 9.92 28.85 12.21
N SER A 166 11.13 29.39 12.41
CA SER A 166 11.67 30.43 11.52
C SER A 166 12.02 29.90 10.13
N LYS A 167 12.35 28.60 10.03
CA LYS A 167 12.61 27.88 8.78
C LYS A 167 11.35 27.28 8.19
N GLY A 168 10.37 26.95 9.03
CA GLY A 168 9.09 26.37 8.64
C GLY A 168 8.68 25.21 9.54
N ILE A 169 7.70 24.44 9.09
CA ILE A 169 7.31 23.17 9.69
C ILE A 169 8.30 22.10 9.22
N PHE A 170 9.03 21.52 10.16
CA PHE A 170 9.90 20.38 9.93
C PHE A 170 9.09 19.14 9.52
N ILE A 171 9.47 18.52 8.41
CA ILE A 171 8.76 17.38 7.81
C ILE A 171 9.59 16.10 7.74
N GLY A 172 10.78 16.08 8.36
CA GLY A 172 11.71 14.95 8.41
C GLY A 172 13.06 15.23 7.75
N LEU A 173 13.91 14.22 7.71
CA LEU A 173 15.26 14.31 7.12
C LEU A 173 15.30 13.76 5.69
N THR A 174 16.25 14.20 4.88
CA THR A 174 16.55 13.63 3.56
C THR A 174 17.28 12.29 3.70
N LYS A 175 17.45 11.55 2.59
CA LYS A 175 18.30 10.34 2.54
C LYS A 175 19.74 10.59 3.05
N ASN A 176 20.21 11.83 2.99
CA ASN A 176 21.54 12.25 3.44
C ASN A 176 21.56 12.79 4.87
N GLY A 177 20.42 12.81 5.57
CA GLY A 177 20.31 13.31 6.95
C GLY A 177 20.13 14.83 7.09
N GLU A 178 19.82 15.54 6.00
CA GLU A 178 19.58 16.99 6.04
C GLU A 178 18.12 17.30 6.39
N PRO A 179 17.83 18.34 7.21
CA PRO A 179 16.46 18.64 7.60
C PRO A 179 15.65 19.31 6.49
N GLN A 180 14.38 18.92 6.38
CA GLN A 180 13.44 19.40 5.38
C GLN A 180 12.32 20.18 6.05
N TYR A 181 11.92 21.31 5.44
CA TYR A 181 10.92 22.24 5.99
C TYR A 181 9.89 22.66 4.95
N ILE A 182 8.65 22.91 5.40
CA ILE A 182 7.60 23.58 4.63
C ILE A 182 7.31 24.94 5.26
N PRO A 183 7.26 26.04 4.48
CA PRO A 183 6.89 27.35 5.03
C PRO A 183 5.55 27.29 5.77
N ILE A 184 5.47 27.91 6.96
CA ILE A 184 4.26 27.87 7.82
C ILE A 184 3.00 28.30 7.07
N LYS A 185 3.08 29.39 6.29
CA LYS A 185 1.95 29.87 5.49
C LYS A 185 1.50 28.87 4.43
N GLU A 186 2.44 28.13 3.85
CA GLU A 186 2.11 27.09 2.87
C GLU A 186 1.41 25.92 3.57
N TRP A 187 1.96 25.44 4.69
CA TRP A 187 1.37 24.41 5.54
C TRP A 187 -0.08 24.73 5.94
N GLN A 188 -0.30 25.92 6.50
CA GLN A 188 -1.61 26.39 6.95
C GLN A 188 -2.63 26.58 5.82
N SER A 189 -2.16 26.68 4.58
CA SER A 189 -3.00 26.94 3.41
C SER A 189 -3.40 25.68 2.66
N GLN A 190 -3.06 24.48 3.11
CA GLN A 190 -3.36 23.25 2.37
C GLN A 190 -3.75 22.10 3.29
N HIS A 191 -4.70 21.27 2.83
CA HIS A 191 -4.98 20.01 3.50
C HIS A 191 -3.87 19.00 3.23
N ALA A 192 -3.74 18.05 4.15
CA ALA A 192 -2.72 17.01 4.14
C ALA A 192 -3.38 15.63 4.10
N ASP A 193 -2.88 14.78 3.22
CA ASP A 193 -3.32 13.40 3.06
C ASP A 193 -2.19 12.44 3.47
N ILE A 194 -2.43 11.60 4.48
CA ILE A 194 -1.43 10.76 5.13
C ILE A 194 -1.82 9.30 4.95
N ILE A 195 -1.18 8.65 3.97
CA ILE A 195 -1.55 7.33 3.47
C ILE A 195 -0.53 6.31 3.95
N GLY A 196 -0.98 5.16 4.44
CA GLY A 196 -0.07 4.08 4.77
C GLY A 196 -0.68 2.98 5.61
N THR A 197 -0.07 1.79 5.60
CA THR A 197 -0.53 0.67 6.43
C THR A 197 -0.44 0.96 7.94
N THR A 198 -1.10 0.13 8.73
CA THR A 198 -1.04 0.22 10.20
C THR A 198 0.39 0.03 10.70
N GLY A 199 0.83 0.89 11.62
CA GLY A 199 2.19 0.85 12.18
C GLY A 199 3.29 1.41 11.27
N ALA A 200 2.98 1.98 10.10
CA ALA A 200 4.00 2.49 9.18
C ALA A 200 4.68 3.79 9.66
N GLY A 201 3.96 4.61 10.44
CA GLY A 201 4.46 5.90 10.94
C GLY A 201 3.45 7.05 10.95
N LYS A 202 2.19 6.85 10.51
CA LYS A 202 1.17 7.91 10.43
C LYS A 202 1.02 8.74 11.70
N GLY A 203 0.76 8.08 12.84
CA GLY A 203 0.65 8.75 14.14
C GLY A 203 1.93 9.47 14.60
N VAL A 204 3.10 9.00 14.16
CA VAL A 204 4.38 9.63 14.49
C VAL A 204 4.56 10.93 13.72
N VAL A 205 4.32 10.93 12.42
CA VAL A 205 4.47 12.16 11.62
C VAL A 205 3.38 13.18 11.94
N THR A 206 2.13 12.75 12.18
CA THR A 206 1.07 13.67 12.60
C THR A 206 1.38 14.30 13.94
N GLY A 207 1.97 13.53 14.87
CA GLY A 207 2.54 14.03 16.10
C GLY A 207 3.54 15.16 15.86
N ILE A 208 4.53 14.96 14.97
CA ILE A 208 5.54 15.97 14.61
C ILE A 208 4.90 17.22 14.00
N LEU A 209 3.98 17.05 13.06
CA LEU A 209 3.34 18.15 12.33
C LEU A 209 2.46 19.00 13.26
N LEU A 210 1.59 18.36 14.04
CA LEU A 210 0.65 19.05 14.92
C LEU A 210 1.32 19.66 16.15
N TYR A 211 2.40 19.05 16.65
CA TYR A 211 3.23 19.68 17.70
C TYR A 211 3.70 21.06 17.27
N GLN A 212 4.21 21.17 16.04
CA GLN A 212 4.68 22.43 15.47
C GLN A 212 3.53 23.39 15.16
N SER A 213 2.36 22.89 14.72
CA SER A 213 1.14 23.70 14.60
C SER A 213 0.74 24.35 15.94
N ILE A 214 0.80 23.62 17.06
CA ILE A 214 0.51 24.18 18.39
C ILE A 214 1.52 25.27 18.76
N LEU A 215 2.82 25.03 18.51
CA LEU A 215 3.86 26.05 18.71
C LEU A 215 3.67 27.29 17.82
N ALA A 216 3.04 27.14 16.65
CA ALA A 216 2.74 28.21 15.70
C ALA A 216 1.44 28.99 16.01
N ASP A 217 0.93 28.91 17.24
CA ASP A 217 -0.33 29.53 17.70
C ASP A 217 -1.59 29.03 16.97
N GLU A 218 -1.57 27.81 16.42
CA GLU A 218 -2.77 27.22 15.82
C GLU A 218 -3.72 26.66 16.88
N GLY A 219 -5.01 26.65 16.55
CA GLY A 219 -5.99 25.84 17.27
C GLY A 219 -6.02 24.43 16.69
N VAL A 220 -5.72 23.41 17.48
CA VAL A 220 -5.62 22.03 17.03
C VAL A 220 -6.77 21.20 17.59
N PHE A 221 -7.47 20.49 16.71
CA PHE A 221 -8.45 19.47 17.08
C PHE A 221 -7.96 18.11 16.62
N VAL A 222 -7.80 17.18 17.55
CA VAL A 222 -7.43 15.80 17.24
C VAL A 222 -8.65 14.92 17.43
N LEU A 223 -9.14 14.33 16.34
CA LEU A 223 -10.28 13.43 16.32
C LEU A 223 -9.76 12.00 16.20
N ASP A 224 -9.70 11.30 17.33
CA ASP A 224 -9.06 10.00 17.47
C ASP A 224 -10.08 8.92 17.88
N PRO A 225 -10.63 8.15 16.92
CA PRO A 225 -11.57 7.08 17.22
C PRO A 225 -10.87 5.81 17.76
N LYS A 226 -9.53 5.74 17.76
CA LYS A 226 -8.74 4.57 18.17
C LYS A 226 -8.29 4.62 19.62
N ASN A 227 -8.25 5.81 20.23
CA ASN A 227 -7.70 6.04 21.56
C ASN A 227 -6.20 5.70 21.61
N ASP A 228 -5.39 6.46 20.88
CA ASP A 228 -3.95 6.33 20.84
C ASP A 228 -3.32 6.55 22.22
N GLU A 229 -2.40 5.65 22.56
CA GLU A 229 -1.77 5.60 23.89
C GLU A 229 -0.80 6.78 24.15
N TRP A 230 -0.17 7.33 23.11
CA TRP A 230 0.93 8.29 23.24
C TRP A 230 0.57 9.69 22.79
N ALA A 231 -0.30 9.81 21.79
CA ALA A 231 -0.64 11.09 21.16
C ALA A 231 -1.21 12.14 22.16
N PRO A 232 -2.11 11.80 23.11
CA PRO A 232 -2.58 12.80 24.08
C PRO A 232 -1.45 13.39 24.94
N HIS A 233 -0.48 12.57 25.35
CA HIS A 233 0.67 13.03 26.13
C HIS A 233 1.58 13.95 25.31
N LEU A 234 1.74 13.65 24.02
CA LEU A 234 2.52 14.46 23.10
C LEU A 234 1.92 15.85 22.93
N TYR A 235 0.61 15.93 22.68
CA TYR A 235 -0.07 17.21 22.48
C TYR A 235 -0.24 18.00 23.78
N LYS A 236 -0.38 17.32 24.93
CA LYS A 236 -0.29 17.98 26.23
C LYS A 236 1.06 18.67 26.41
N LYS A 237 2.16 17.97 26.12
CA LYS A 237 3.51 18.58 26.15
C LYS A 237 3.63 19.74 25.15
N ALA A 238 3.10 19.60 23.94
CA ALA A 238 3.13 20.67 22.94
C ALA A 238 2.45 21.95 23.46
N CYS A 239 1.29 21.78 24.10
CA CYS A 239 0.57 22.88 24.74
C CYS A 239 1.33 23.49 25.91
N GLU A 240 1.96 22.67 26.76
CA GLU A 240 2.82 23.15 27.87
C GLU A 240 3.99 23.98 27.34
N ASP A 241 4.71 23.48 26.32
CA ASP A 241 5.82 24.18 25.69
C ASP A 241 5.39 25.49 25.00
N ALA A 242 4.17 25.54 24.45
CA ALA A 242 3.59 26.73 23.82
C ALA A 242 2.92 27.71 24.80
N GLY A 243 2.74 27.33 26.08
CA GLY A 243 1.92 28.10 27.03
C GLY A 243 0.44 28.17 26.63
N LYS A 244 -0.10 27.09 26.06
CA LYS A 244 -1.47 26.98 25.50
C LYS A 244 -2.34 25.98 26.26
N PRO A 245 -3.68 26.09 26.17
CA PRO A 245 -4.57 25.13 26.82
C PRO A 245 -4.51 23.76 26.13
N PHE A 246 -4.53 22.70 26.93
CA PHE A 246 -4.79 21.33 26.48
C PHE A 246 -6.09 20.85 27.11
N VAL A 247 -7.00 20.36 26.29
CA VAL A 247 -8.29 19.82 26.72
C VAL A 247 -8.45 18.42 26.17
N LEU A 248 -8.82 17.48 27.05
CA LEU A 248 -9.09 16.10 26.68
C LEU A 248 -10.57 15.80 26.87
N ILE A 249 -11.23 15.39 25.80
CA ILE A 249 -12.61 14.93 25.77
C ILE A 249 -12.59 13.44 25.43
N ASP A 250 -13.28 12.61 26.21
CA ASP A 250 -13.47 11.19 25.90
C ASP A 250 -14.97 10.89 25.76
N LEU A 251 -15.41 10.69 24.53
CA LEU A 251 -16.82 10.48 24.21
C LEU A 251 -17.37 9.17 24.79
N ASN A 252 -16.48 8.23 25.17
CA ASN A 252 -16.86 6.94 25.75
C ASN A 252 -17.15 7.02 27.26
N LYS A 253 -16.81 8.15 27.90
CA LYS A 253 -16.95 8.38 29.33
C LYS A 253 -18.32 8.95 29.67
N GLN A 254 -18.82 8.63 30.86
CA GLN A 254 -20.16 9.02 31.33
C GLN A 254 -20.15 10.38 32.02
N GLU A 255 -18.98 10.93 32.24
CA GLU A 255 -18.78 12.27 32.76
C GLU A 255 -19.29 13.30 31.75
N TYR A 256 -19.86 14.38 32.25
CA TYR A 256 -20.34 15.52 31.47
C TYR A 256 -19.16 16.43 31.12
N GLN A 257 -18.89 16.62 29.83
CA GLN A 257 -17.63 17.23 29.37
C GLN A 257 -17.88 18.48 28.51
N MET A 258 -18.60 18.36 27.40
CA MET A 258 -18.89 19.49 26.50
C MET A 258 -20.37 19.59 26.16
N ASN A 259 -20.79 20.76 25.67
CA ASN A 259 -22.04 20.92 24.93
C ASN A 259 -21.74 21.01 23.43
N LEU A 260 -22.07 19.96 22.67
CA LEU A 260 -21.82 19.92 21.23
C LEU A 260 -22.52 21.07 20.48
N ILE A 261 -23.68 21.49 20.97
CA ILE A 261 -24.52 22.50 20.33
C ILE A 261 -24.42 23.88 21.01
N ASP A 262 -23.34 24.11 21.76
CA ASP A 262 -23.10 25.40 22.42
C ASP A 262 -23.07 26.56 21.42
N GLY A 263 -23.88 27.59 21.67
CA GLY A 263 -24.00 28.78 20.82
C GLY A 263 -24.39 28.47 19.37
N ILE A 264 -25.14 27.40 19.12
CA ILE A 264 -25.57 27.04 17.76
C ILE A 264 -26.79 27.86 17.31
N THR A 265 -26.89 28.12 16.01
CA THR A 265 -28.10 28.67 15.40
C THR A 265 -29.05 27.53 14.97
N PRO A 266 -30.36 27.80 14.80
CA PRO A 266 -31.29 26.79 14.31
C PRO A 266 -30.85 26.16 12.97
N ASP A 267 -30.40 26.97 12.01
CA ASP A 267 -29.98 26.48 10.69
C ASP A 267 -28.76 25.55 10.79
N HIS A 268 -27.76 25.92 11.60
CA HIS A 268 -26.59 25.08 11.85
C HIS A 268 -26.95 23.77 12.59
N LEU A 269 -27.96 23.80 13.46
CA LEU A 269 -28.42 22.60 14.15
C LEU A 269 -29.21 21.66 13.22
N GLU A 270 -30.03 22.19 12.30
CA GLU A 270 -30.65 21.39 11.23
C GLU A 270 -29.57 20.67 10.42
N GLU A 271 -28.52 21.38 10.00
CA GLU A 271 -27.40 20.81 9.27
C GLU A 271 -26.66 19.71 10.08
N LEU A 272 -26.46 19.92 11.38
CA LEU A 272 -25.85 18.90 12.25
C LEU A 272 -26.69 17.63 12.33
N PHE A 273 -28.01 17.74 12.44
CA PHE A 273 -28.90 16.57 12.40
C PHE A 273 -28.83 15.86 11.05
N VAL A 274 -28.81 16.60 9.94
CA VAL A 274 -28.68 16.03 8.59
C VAL A 274 -27.34 15.28 8.45
N ALA A 275 -26.25 15.86 8.94
CA ALA A 275 -24.92 15.26 8.90
C ALA A 275 -24.78 14.01 9.78
N GLY A 276 -25.28 14.08 11.02
CA GLY A 276 -25.19 13.00 12.00
C GLY A 276 -26.07 11.82 11.61
N PHE A 277 -27.31 12.09 11.22
CA PHE A 277 -28.32 11.05 10.97
C PHE A 277 -28.33 10.56 9.50
N SER A 278 -27.41 11.06 8.65
CA SER A 278 -27.32 10.70 7.23
C SER A 278 -28.65 10.91 6.47
N LEU A 279 -29.26 12.08 6.65
CA LEU A 279 -30.59 12.41 6.10
C LEU A 279 -30.55 13.00 4.67
N ALA A 280 -29.39 12.98 4.02
CA ALA A 280 -29.27 13.43 2.62
C ALA A 280 -30.02 12.48 1.66
N GLU A 281 -30.56 13.05 0.58
CA GLU A 281 -31.25 12.29 -0.49
C GLU A 281 -30.29 11.33 -1.20
N LYS A 282 -30.76 10.11 -1.47
CA LYS A 282 -29.97 9.04 -2.11
C LYS A 282 -30.48 8.63 -3.50
N GLY A 283 -31.62 9.13 -3.94
CA GLY A 283 -32.27 8.74 -5.18
C GLY A 283 -33.07 7.43 -5.07
N GLU A 284 -33.51 7.04 -3.87
CA GLU A 284 -34.16 5.75 -3.58
C GLU A 284 -35.58 5.93 -3.03
N ALA A 285 -36.42 4.89 -3.08
CA ALA A 285 -37.79 4.93 -2.53
C ALA A 285 -37.85 5.31 -1.02
N ALA A 286 -36.77 5.04 -0.28
CA ALA A 286 -36.62 5.43 1.12
C ALA A 286 -36.47 6.96 1.34
N ASP A 287 -36.26 7.75 0.27
CA ASP A 287 -36.15 9.21 0.37
C ASP A 287 -37.46 9.87 0.81
N PHE A 288 -38.61 9.21 0.60
CA PHE A 288 -39.90 9.72 1.07
C PHE A 288 -39.93 9.83 2.61
N TYR A 289 -39.46 8.81 3.33
CA TYR A 289 -39.36 8.83 4.79
C TYR A 289 -38.34 9.87 5.30
N ARG A 290 -37.26 10.12 4.52
CA ARG A 290 -36.26 11.15 4.83
C ARG A 290 -36.80 12.58 4.73
N ILE A 291 -37.89 12.82 4.02
CA ILE A 291 -38.52 14.15 3.96
C ILE A 291 -39.08 14.51 5.34
N ASP A 292 -39.76 13.57 6.01
CA ASP A 292 -40.35 13.83 7.32
C ASP A 292 -39.28 13.89 8.42
N ASP A 293 -38.23 13.06 8.36
CA ASP A 293 -37.06 13.20 9.24
C ASP A 293 -36.38 14.57 9.09
N ARG A 294 -36.25 15.11 7.87
CA ARG A 294 -35.69 16.45 7.64
C ARG A 294 -36.60 17.56 8.17
N LYS A 295 -37.92 17.44 8.01
CA LYS A 295 -38.88 18.38 8.63
C LYS A 295 -38.80 18.34 10.15
N ALA A 296 -38.63 17.14 10.73
CA ALA A 296 -38.42 16.95 12.16
C ALA A 296 -37.13 17.62 12.62
N ALA A 297 -36.02 17.42 11.91
CA ALA A 297 -34.75 18.08 12.18
C ALA A 297 -34.88 19.60 12.19
N ARG A 298 -35.52 20.18 11.17
CA ARG A 298 -35.78 21.62 11.09
C ARG A 298 -36.61 22.16 12.25
N THR A 299 -37.69 21.45 12.60
CA THR A 299 -38.62 21.89 13.65
C THR A 299 -37.98 21.74 15.03
N ALA A 300 -37.29 20.62 15.28
CA ALA A 300 -36.53 20.40 16.52
C ALA A 300 -35.40 21.42 16.68
N ALA A 301 -34.75 21.82 15.59
CA ALA A 301 -33.70 22.83 15.64
C ALA A 301 -34.18 24.21 16.09
N GLN A 302 -35.46 24.56 15.92
CA GLN A 302 -36.01 25.82 16.44
C GLN A 302 -36.01 25.89 17.97
N PHE A 303 -35.86 24.76 18.67
CA PHE A 303 -35.82 24.71 20.12
C PHE A 303 -34.71 25.59 20.73
N VAL A 304 -33.56 25.70 20.06
CA VAL A 304 -32.44 26.51 20.56
C VAL A 304 -32.66 28.01 20.43
N GLN A 305 -33.64 28.46 19.62
CA GLN A 305 -33.95 29.88 19.48
C GLN A 305 -34.51 30.47 20.79
N THR A 306 -35.35 29.70 21.49
CA THR A 306 -35.90 30.09 22.79
C THR A 306 -35.06 29.57 23.96
N ASN A 307 -34.18 28.59 23.73
CA ASN A 307 -33.31 27.97 24.73
C ASN A 307 -31.84 27.93 24.24
N PRO A 308 -31.12 29.07 24.24
CA PRO A 308 -29.80 29.16 23.60
C PRO A 308 -28.71 28.31 24.27
N ASN A 309 -28.89 27.92 25.54
CA ASN A 309 -27.96 27.08 26.29
C ASN A 309 -28.40 25.61 26.37
N ALA A 310 -29.39 25.21 25.55
CA ALA A 310 -29.87 23.84 25.52
C ALA A 310 -28.80 22.86 25.02
N THR A 311 -28.99 21.61 25.41
CA THR A 311 -28.26 20.44 24.91
C THR A 311 -29.14 19.61 23.98
N ILE A 312 -28.56 18.62 23.30
CA ILE A 312 -29.34 17.65 22.50
C ILE A 312 -30.32 16.89 23.38
N ARG A 313 -29.95 16.62 24.64
CA ARG A 313 -30.86 16.04 25.63
C ARG A 313 -32.06 16.91 25.94
N ASP A 314 -31.88 18.22 26.07
CA ASP A 314 -33.01 19.12 26.31
C ASP A 314 -33.97 19.16 25.12
N ILE A 315 -33.43 19.12 23.89
CA ILE A 315 -34.21 19.00 22.66
C ILE A 315 -35.00 17.68 22.65
N TYR A 316 -34.34 16.56 22.97
CA TYR A 316 -34.98 15.25 23.07
C TYR A 316 -36.11 15.24 24.11
N ASN A 317 -35.86 15.82 25.28
CA ASN A 317 -36.83 15.91 26.37
C ASN A 317 -37.96 16.93 26.10
N GLY A 318 -37.82 17.74 25.05
CA GLY A 318 -38.79 18.74 24.61
C GLY A 318 -40.09 18.14 24.10
N ALA A 319 -41.19 18.88 24.23
CA ALA A 319 -42.53 18.40 23.89
C ALA A 319 -42.68 17.96 22.42
N TYR A 320 -41.99 18.65 21.50
CA TYR A 320 -42.03 18.30 20.08
C TYR A 320 -41.38 16.94 19.80
N VAL A 321 -40.12 16.74 20.21
CA VAL A 321 -39.39 15.49 19.90
C VAL A 321 -40.06 14.30 20.57
N GLN A 322 -40.47 14.43 21.83
CA GLN A 322 -41.27 13.39 22.51
C GLN A 322 -42.60 13.11 21.78
N GLY A 323 -43.27 14.14 21.27
CA GLY A 323 -44.56 14.01 20.58
C GLY A 323 -44.48 13.34 19.20
N ILE A 324 -43.32 13.35 18.54
CA ILE A 324 -43.12 12.70 17.23
C ILE A 324 -42.58 11.27 17.34
N GLY A 325 -42.40 10.72 18.55
CA GLY A 325 -41.78 9.42 18.77
C GLY A 325 -42.44 8.25 18.03
N GLU A 326 -43.77 8.29 17.89
CA GLU A 326 -44.52 7.24 17.18
C GLU A 326 -44.56 7.44 15.66
N THR A 327 -44.51 8.69 15.21
CA THR A 327 -44.70 9.07 13.80
C THR A 327 -43.38 9.13 13.03
N ILE A 328 -42.31 9.59 13.68
CA ILE A 328 -40.99 9.81 13.07
C ILE A 328 -39.93 9.07 13.91
N LYS A 329 -40.05 7.74 13.94
CA LYS A 329 -39.25 6.84 14.79
C LYS A 329 -37.74 6.97 14.58
N ALA A 330 -37.30 7.18 13.33
CA ALA A 330 -35.89 7.26 12.98
C ALA A 330 -35.22 8.51 13.59
N PHE A 331 -35.77 9.71 13.33
CA PHE A 331 -35.30 10.94 13.97
C PHE A 331 -35.37 10.88 15.50
N HIS A 332 -36.48 10.40 16.05
CA HIS A 332 -36.64 10.27 17.51
C HIS A 332 -35.58 9.37 18.15
N GLY A 333 -35.43 8.14 17.66
CA GLY A 333 -34.45 7.18 18.20
C GLY A 333 -33.00 7.65 18.04
N LYS A 334 -32.67 8.30 16.92
CA LYS A 334 -31.33 8.88 16.72
C LYS A 334 -31.04 10.05 17.67
N THR A 335 -32.05 10.86 17.96
CA THR A 335 -31.93 11.96 18.93
C THR A 335 -31.82 11.42 20.37
N GLU A 336 -32.56 10.36 20.71
CA GLU A 336 -32.43 9.63 21.98
C GLU A 336 -31.00 9.08 22.16
N GLU A 337 -30.46 8.40 21.14
CA GLU A 337 -29.10 7.86 21.16
C GLU A 337 -28.06 8.93 21.52
N LEU A 338 -28.20 10.14 20.96
CA LEU A 338 -27.32 11.27 21.28
C LEU A 338 -27.61 11.87 22.65
N ALA A 339 -28.87 11.97 23.08
CA ALA A 339 -29.25 12.47 24.40
C ALA A 339 -28.66 11.62 25.53
N MET A 340 -28.49 10.31 25.30
CA MET A 340 -27.85 9.38 26.24
C MET A 340 -26.34 9.59 26.40
N LEU A 341 -25.67 10.34 25.51
CA LEU A 341 -24.24 10.61 25.61
C LEU A 341 -23.98 11.78 26.56
N ASN A 342 -23.69 11.50 27.82
CA ASN A 342 -23.37 12.54 28.82
C ASN A 342 -22.20 13.45 28.36
N SER A 343 -21.19 12.87 27.70
CA SER A 343 -19.99 13.57 27.25
C SER A 343 -20.25 14.78 26.34
N ILE A 344 -21.36 14.79 25.59
CA ILE A 344 -21.72 15.88 24.66
C ILE A 344 -22.94 16.72 25.12
N ASN A 345 -23.56 16.34 26.24
CA ASN A 345 -24.76 16.98 26.79
C ASN A 345 -24.46 17.61 28.15
N ALA A 346 -23.43 18.45 28.22
CA ALA A 346 -23.05 19.16 29.44
C ALA A 346 -23.36 20.66 29.31
N PRO A 347 -24.48 21.17 29.86
CA PRO A 347 -24.71 22.62 29.95
C PRO A 347 -23.54 23.29 30.69
N GLY A 348 -22.95 24.34 30.11
CA GLY A 348 -21.74 24.97 30.67
C GLY A 348 -20.47 24.10 30.61
N GLY A 349 -20.49 23.01 29.83
CA GLY A 349 -19.31 22.22 29.49
C GLY A 349 -18.34 22.98 28.58
N PHE A 350 -17.24 22.32 28.22
CA PHE A 350 -16.22 22.91 27.37
C PHE A 350 -16.78 23.40 26.03
N ALA A 351 -16.52 24.65 25.69
CA ALA A 351 -16.91 25.23 24.41
C ALA A 351 -15.78 25.05 23.38
N LEU A 352 -16.04 24.34 22.29
CA LEU A 352 -15.05 24.11 21.21
C LEU A 352 -14.48 25.44 20.66
N LYS A 353 -15.29 26.51 20.68
CA LYS A 353 -14.88 27.87 20.29
C LYS A 353 -13.65 28.37 21.07
N GLU A 354 -13.43 27.93 22.30
CA GLU A 354 -12.29 28.37 23.10
C GLU A 354 -10.94 28.09 22.42
N ILE A 355 -10.80 26.96 21.71
CA ILE A 355 -9.57 26.64 20.97
C ILE A 355 -9.41 27.55 19.75
N PHE A 356 -10.49 27.95 19.10
CA PHE A 356 -10.43 28.94 18.01
C PHE A 356 -9.91 30.30 18.52
N ASP A 357 -10.31 30.69 19.73
CA ASP A 357 -9.99 31.98 20.33
C ASP A 357 -8.61 32.01 21.00
N LYS A 358 -8.19 30.93 21.68
CA LYS A 358 -6.98 30.87 22.50
C LYS A 358 -5.81 30.13 21.83
N GLY A 359 -6.07 29.33 20.80
CA GLY A 359 -5.13 28.33 20.29
C GLY A 359 -4.99 27.14 21.24
N GLY A 360 -4.02 26.26 20.99
CA GLY A 360 -3.79 25.06 21.81
C GLY A 360 -4.43 23.81 21.20
N CYS A 361 -4.80 22.84 22.03
CA CYS A 361 -5.28 21.55 21.55
C CYS A 361 -6.53 21.07 22.30
N CYS A 362 -7.56 20.67 21.56
CA CYS A 362 -8.65 19.82 22.04
C CYS A 362 -8.51 18.43 21.43
N TYR A 363 -8.19 17.45 22.28
CA TYR A 363 -8.08 16.05 21.91
C TYR A 363 -9.39 15.34 22.22
N ILE A 364 -10.01 14.72 21.21
CA ILE A 364 -11.31 14.08 21.32
C ILE A 364 -11.13 12.59 21.03
N ILE A 365 -11.23 11.77 22.08
CA ILE A 365 -11.27 10.32 22.00
C ILE A 365 -12.68 9.91 21.59
N GLY A 366 -12.76 9.16 20.51
CA GLY A 366 -13.98 8.67 19.91
C GLY A 366 -14.10 7.15 19.98
N SER A 367 -14.81 6.56 19.00
CA SER A 367 -14.93 5.12 18.86
C SER A 367 -15.13 4.72 17.40
N MET A 368 -14.58 3.56 17.03
CA MET A 368 -14.79 2.91 15.73
C MET A 368 -16.01 1.97 15.69
N ARG A 369 -16.65 1.68 16.83
CA ARG A 369 -17.66 0.61 16.97
C ARG A 369 -19.02 1.10 17.46
N ASN A 370 -19.03 2.00 18.44
CA ASN A 370 -20.25 2.57 19.01
C ASN A 370 -20.88 3.58 18.03
N SER A 371 -22.02 3.22 17.45
CA SER A 371 -22.76 4.01 16.47
C SER A 371 -23.15 5.41 16.99
N LYS A 372 -23.48 5.53 18.28
CA LYS A 372 -23.86 6.79 18.92
C LYS A 372 -22.67 7.76 18.92
N ILE A 373 -21.49 7.26 19.27
CA ILE A 373 -20.25 8.03 19.28
C ILE A 373 -19.78 8.37 17.85
N ILE A 374 -19.91 7.45 16.90
CA ILE A 374 -19.61 7.72 15.48
C ILE A 374 -20.51 8.86 14.95
N THR A 375 -21.79 8.85 15.33
CA THR A 375 -22.73 9.93 14.98
C THR A 375 -22.26 11.27 15.57
N ALA A 376 -21.90 11.30 16.85
CA ALA A 376 -21.35 12.49 17.49
C ALA A 376 -20.04 12.98 16.83
N GLN A 377 -19.12 12.08 16.46
CA GLN A 377 -17.88 12.43 15.74
C GLN A 377 -18.14 13.15 14.42
N ARG A 378 -19.10 12.69 13.62
CA ARG A 378 -19.49 13.34 12.37
C ARG A 378 -20.04 14.74 12.64
N MET A 379 -20.89 14.88 13.65
CA MET A 379 -21.45 16.17 14.05
C MET A 379 -20.37 17.12 14.58
N ILE A 380 -19.38 16.63 15.34
CA ILE A 380 -18.26 17.44 15.83
C ILE A 380 -17.49 18.05 14.65
N LEU A 381 -17.16 17.26 13.62
CA LEU A 381 -16.44 17.79 12.45
C LEU A 381 -17.22 18.91 11.76
N VAL A 382 -18.52 18.72 11.52
CA VAL A 382 -19.38 19.75 10.92
C VAL A 382 -19.50 20.97 11.84
N ARG A 383 -19.61 20.77 13.17
CA ARG A 383 -19.62 21.87 14.14
C ARG A 383 -18.35 22.70 14.07
N LEU A 384 -17.18 22.08 13.89
CA LEU A 384 -15.91 22.80 13.73
C LEU A 384 -15.89 23.66 12.45
N TYR A 385 -16.47 23.18 11.35
CA TYR A 385 -16.62 24.00 10.14
C TYR A 385 -17.53 25.19 10.35
N GLN A 386 -18.70 24.98 10.95
CA GLN A 386 -19.64 26.06 11.27
C GLN A 386 -18.99 27.12 12.17
N LEU A 387 -18.24 26.69 13.20
CA LEU A 387 -17.49 27.62 14.05
C LEU A 387 -16.43 28.40 13.26
N ALA A 388 -15.78 27.77 12.29
CA ALA A 388 -14.83 28.45 11.41
C ALA A 388 -15.52 29.49 10.50
N GLU A 389 -16.72 29.19 10.01
CA GLU A 389 -17.52 30.04 9.12
C GLU A 389 -18.07 31.29 9.81
N LEU A 390 -18.41 31.18 11.10
CA LEU A 390 -18.91 32.26 11.93
C LEU A 390 -17.84 33.32 12.29
N ARG A 391 -16.56 33.07 11.99
CA ARG A 391 -15.48 34.00 12.33
C ARG A 391 -15.50 35.23 11.44
N ASP A 392 -15.30 36.40 12.05
CA ASP A 392 -15.14 37.65 11.33
C ASP A 392 -13.81 37.65 10.56
N ARG A 393 -13.88 37.90 9.25
CA ARG A 393 -12.74 37.95 8.33
C ARG A 393 -12.29 39.37 8.01
N VAL A 394 -13.03 40.38 8.45
CA VAL A 394 -12.75 41.79 8.18
C VAL A 394 -11.91 42.41 9.30
N ALA A 395 -12.15 42.01 10.55
CA ALA A 395 -11.49 42.59 11.73
C ALA A 395 -10.00 42.21 11.92
N GLY A 396 -9.45 41.24 11.18
CA GLY A 396 -8.03 40.87 11.27
C GLY A 396 -7.68 39.51 10.67
N SER A 397 -6.43 39.09 10.88
CA SER A 397 -5.96 37.76 10.49
C SER A 397 -6.58 36.69 11.39
N ILE A 398 -7.33 35.77 10.79
CA ILE A 398 -7.91 34.63 11.50
C ILE A 398 -6.82 33.68 11.98
N ARG A 399 -6.97 33.15 13.19
CA ARG A 399 -6.10 32.08 13.70
C ARG A 399 -6.26 30.82 12.85
N PRO A 400 -5.18 30.20 12.35
CA PRO A 400 -5.28 28.93 11.64
C PRO A 400 -5.73 27.80 12.56
N ILE A 401 -6.56 26.90 12.03
CA ILE A 401 -7.10 25.75 12.75
C ILE A 401 -6.66 24.48 12.03
N ALA A 402 -5.98 23.58 12.76
CA ALA A 402 -5.61 22.25 12.27
C ALA A 402 -6.62 21.22 12.80
N ILE A 403 -7.27 20.48 11.91
CA ILE A 403 -8.13 19.36 12.30
C ILE A 403 -7.48 18.06 11.84
N PHE A 404 -7.11 17.20 12.78
CA PHE A 404 -6.56 15.88 12.46
C PHE A 404 -7.62 14.80 12.62
N LYS A 405 -7.78 14.00 11.57
CA LYS A 405 -8.66 12.84 11.51
C LYS A 405 -7.78 11.61 11.36
N ASP A 406 -7.48 10.92 12.46
CA ASP A 406 -6.61 9.73 12.45
C ASP A 406 -7.20 8.58 11.63
N GLU A 407 -8.52 8.57 11.49
CA GLU A 407 -9.24 7.63 10.65
C GLU A 407 -10.42 8.36 10.01
N VAL A 408 -10.19 8.85 8.78
CA VAL A 408 -11.09 9.81 8.14
C VAL A 408 -12.51 9.27 7.94
N LYS A 409 -12.67 7.98 7.61
CA LYS A 409 -13.98 7.38 7.28
C LYS A 409 -15.03 7.49 8.38
N TYR A 410 -14.62 7.50 9.65
CA TYR A 410 -15.54 7.64 10.78
C TYR A 410 -16.07 9.07 10.99
N HIS A 411 -15.54 10.04 10.25
CA HIS A 411 -15.91 11.44 10.34
C HIS A 411 -16.59 11.96 9.06
N LEU A 412 -16.62 11.16 8.00
CA LEU A 412 -17.19 11.57 6.72
C LEU A 412 -18.73 11.64 6.79
N SER A 413 -19.25 12.70 6.19
CA SER A 413 -20.66 12.96 5.90
C SER A 413 -20.72 13.88 4.68
N LYS A 414 -21.89 14.00 4.03
CA LYS A 414 -22.05 14.92 2.89
C LYS A 414 -21.69 16.38 3.23
N PRO A 415 -22.20 16.97 4.32
CA PRO A 415 -21.76 18.31 4.73
C PRO A 415 -20.26 18.40 5.05
N ALA A 416 -19.67 17.34 5.62
CA ALA A 416 -18.24 17.33 5.92
C ALA A 416 -17.34 17.29 4.67
N LEU A 417 -17.82 16.71 3.56
CA LEU A 417 -17.10 16.71 2.28
C LEU A 417 -17.28 18.01 1.52
N GLU A 418 -18.49 18.56 1.49
CA GLU A 418 -18.77 19.87 0.88
C GLU A 418 -18.00 20.99 1.61
N GLY A 419 -17.95 20.92 2.95
CA GLY A 419 -17.18 21.84 3.77
C GLY A 419 -15.67 21.74 3.60
N LEU A 420 -15.12 20.61 3.12
CA LEU A 420 -13.67 20.42 2.94
C LEU A 420 -13.06 21.51 2.03
N GLY A 421 -13.70 21.81 0.90
CA GLY A 421 -13.22 22.84 -0.03
C GLY A 421 -13.37 24.26 0.53
N ALA A 422 -14.46 24.54 1.25
CA ALA A 422 -14.75 25.87 1.79
C ALA A 422 -13.94 26.21 3.05
N ALA A 423 -13.61 25.20 3.87
CA ALA A 423 -12.92 25.37 5.15
C ALA A 423 -11.54 26.03 5.01
N ARG A 424 -10.87 25.81 3.88
CA ARG A 424 -9.57 26.40 3.55
C ARG A 424 -9.59 27.94 3.58
N ASP A 425 -10.57 28.55 2.93
CA ASP A 425 -10.73 30.02 2.90
C ASP A 425 -11.16 30.60 4.25
N LYS A 426 -11.57 29.71 5.18
CA LYS A 426 -11.87 30.04 6.56
C LYS A 426 -10.68 29.78 7.48
N GLY A 427 -9.46 29.56 6.96
CA GLY A 427 -8.27 29.35 7.77
C GLY A 427 -8.30 28.03 8.54
N VAL A 428 -8.91 27.00 7.95
CA VAL A 428 -8.89 25.64 8.47
C VAL A 428 -8.12 24.76 7.49
N HIS A 429 -7.14 24.02 8.02
CA HIS A 429 -6.47 22.95 7.28
C HIS A 429 -6.68 21.63 8.00
N ILE A 430 -6.64 20.54 7.24
CA ILE A 430 -7.14 19.25 7.69
C ILE A 430 -6.12 18.19 7.34
N LEU A 431 -5.71 17.41 8.33
CA LEU A 431 -4.85 16.25 8.18
C LEU A 431 -5.74 15.01 8.17
N MET A 432 -5.70 14.25 7.10
CA MET A 432 -6.51 13.05 6.90
C MET A 432 -5.62 11.84 6.85
N ALA A 433 -5.82 10.89 7.76
CA ALA A 433 -5.14 9.61 7.72
C ALA A 433 -6.09 8.49 7.30
N HIS A 434 -5.61 7.64 6.40
CA HIS A 434 -6.26 6.40 5.94
C HIS A 434 -5.19 5.38 5.51
N GLN A 435 -5.59 4.12 5.33
CA GLN A 435 -4.66 3.06 4.96
C GLN A 435 -4.60 2.84 3.45
N SER A 436 -5.72 3.04 2.77
CA SER A 436 -5.89 2.80 1.35
C SER A 436 -7.01 3.64 0.76
N ILE A 437 -7.08 3.71 -0.57
CA ILE A 437 -8.21 4.35 -1.28
C ILE A 437 -9.52 3.61 -0.97
N ALA A 438 -9.45 2.30 -0.73
CA ALA A 438 -10.62 1.51 -0.34
C ALA A 438 -11.24 2.01 0.98
N ASP A 439 -10.44 2.50 1.93
CA ASP A 439 -10.97 3.09 3.17
C ASP A 439 -11.77 4.37 2.93
N LEU A 440 -11.41 5.14 1.89
CA LEU A 440 -12.17 6.33 1.50
C LEU A 440 -13.48 5.96 0.79
N ARG A 441 -13.48 4.85 0.03
CA ARG A 441 -14.68 4.31 -0.61
C ARG A 441 -15.63 3.65 0.40
N ASP A 442 -15.11 3.18 1.53
CA ASP A 442 -15.86 2.69 2.69
C ASP A 442 -16.49 3.87 3.47
N CYS A 443 -17.41 4.57 2.80
CA CYS A 443 -18.13 5.72 3.33
C CYS A 443 -19.61 5.39 3.61
N PRO A 444 -20.31 6.20 4.43
CA PRO A 444 -21.75 6.09 4.62
C PRO A 444 -22.53 5.98 3.31
N ALA A 445 -23.62 5.22 3.31
CA ALA A 445 -24.40 4.96 2.09
C ALA A 445 -25.05 6.21 1.47
N ASP A 446 -25.04 7.37 2.12
CA ASP A 446 -25.41 8.67 1.54
C ASP A 446 -24.31 9.32 0.68
N LEU A 447 -23.13 8.70 0.59
CA LEU A 447 -21.99 9.20 -0.15
C LEU A 447 -21.58 8.24 -1.28
N ASN A 448 -21.19 8.82 -2.42
CA ASN A 448 -20.55 8.08 -3.49
C ASN A 448 -19.04 7.97 -3.21
N GLY A 449 -18.54 6.74 -3.08
CA GLY A 449 -17.14 6.48 -2.71
C GLY A 449 -16.10 7.11 -3.65
N ASP A 450 -16.34 7.11 -4.97
CA ASP A 450 -15.40 7.73 -5.92
C ASP A 450 -15.43 9.26 -5.83
N ALA A 451 -16.59 9.86 -5.53
CA ALA A 451 -16.69 11.28 -5.24
C ALA A 451 -15.93 11.65 -3.96
N VAL A 452 -15.96 10.80 -2.92
CA VAL A 452 -15.16 10.98 -1.69
C VAL A 452 -13.66 10.98 -2.02
N VAL A 453 -13.21 9.97 -2.78
CA VAL A 453 -11.81 9.87 -3.21
C VAL A 453 -11.40 11.12 -3.98
N GLY A 454 -12.18 11.52 -4.99
CA GLY A 454 -11.92 12.73 -5.76
C GLY A 454 -11.84 13.98 -4.88
N ALA A 455 -12.78 14.17 -3.98
CA ALA A 455 -12.82 15.33 -3.08
C ALA A 455 -11.59 15.38 -2.15
N VAL A 456 -11.21 14.26 -1.54
CA VAL A 456 -10.03 14.20 -0.65
C VAL A 456 -8.75 14.46 -1.44
N VAL A 457 -8.61 13.83 -2.61
CA VAL A 457 -7.38 13.88 -3.40
C VAL A 457 -7.12 15.27 -3.95
N GLU A 458 -8.14 15.91 -4.55
CA GLU A 458 -8.02 17.23 -5.19
C GLU A 458 -7.78 18.35 -4.16
N ASN A 459 -8.38 18.24 -2.98
CA ASN A 459 -8.22 19.26 -1.93
C ASN A 459 -6.92 19.11 -1.12
N CYS A 460 -6.29 17.92 -1.13
CA CYS A 460 -5.05 17.67 -0.39
C CYS A 460 -3.81 17.79 -1.28
N LYS A 461 -3.23 18.98 -1.30
CA LYS A 461 -2.00 19.27 -2.06
C LYS A 461 -0.75 18.66 -1.44
N PHE A 462 -0.72 18.55 -0.11
CA PHE A 462 0.32 17.84 0.59
C PHE A 462 -0.10 16.38 0.75
N LYS A 463 0.68 15.44 0.22
CA LYS A 463 0.48 14.01 0.49
C LYS A 463 1.73 13.39 1.05
N LEU A 464 1.57 12.59 2.09
CA LEU A 464 2.65 11.84 2.70
C LEU A 464 2.28 10.37 2.66
N VAL A 465 3.07 9.61 1.89
CA VAL A 465 2.79 8.21 1.59
C VAL A 465 3.84 7.31 2.21
N TYR A 466 3.41 6.49 3.15
CA TYR A 466 4.19 5.39 3.73
C TYR A 466 4.03 4.11 2.91
N LYS A 467 4.61 3.01 3.42
CA LYS A 467 4.40 1.67 2.91
C LYS A 467 2.92 1.35 2.67
N LEU A 468 2.62 0.91 1.45
CA LEU A 468 1.30 0.46 1.01
C LEU A 468 1.27 -1.06 0.90
N GLN A 469 0.12 -1.68 1.22
CA GLN A 469 -0.08 -3.12 1.07
C GLN A 469 -0.98 -3.44 -0.12
N ASP A 470 -1.97 -2.59 -0.37
CA ASP A 470 -2.90 -2.71 -1.48
C ASP A 470 -2.21 -2.33 -2.81
N PRO A 471 -2.10 -3.25 -3.79
CA PRO A 471 -1.49 -2.98 -5.08
C PRO A 471 -2.18 -1.86 -5.85
N ASP A 472 -3.51 -1.77 -5.78
CA ASP A 472 -4.28 -0.75 -6.50
C ASP A 472 -3.98 0.65 -5.96
N THR A 473 -3.93 0.80 -4.63
CA THR A 473 -3.48 2.04 -3.99
C THR A 473 -2.02 2.35 -4.33
N ALA A 474 -1.13 1.34 -4.38
CA ALA A 474 0.27 1.54 -4.74
C ALA A 474 0.45 2.00 -6.19
N GLU A 475 -0.27 1.41 -7.14
CA GLU A 475 -0.26 1.86 -8.53
C GLU A 475 -0.85 3.26 -8.67
N TRP A 476 -1.94 3.55 -7.97
CA TRP A 476 -2.55 4.87 -7.97
C TRP A 476 -1.59 5.95 -7.45
N VAL A 477 -0.85 5.69 -6.35
CA VAL A 477 0.21 6.61 -5.90
C VAL A 477 1.38 6.68 -6.88
N ALA A 478 1.79 5.55 -7.47
CA ALA A 478 2.87 5.52 -8.43
C ALA A 478 2.56 6.41 -9.65
N ARG A 479 1.31 6.39 -10.12
CA ARG A 479 0.81 7.30 -11.17
C ARG A 479 0.95 8.77 -10.81
N MET A 480 0.68 9.14 -9.55
CA MET A 480 0.87 10.53 -9.08
C MET A 480 2.33 10.99 -9.11
N SER A 481 3.29 10.06 -9.06
CA SER A 481 4.72 10.40 -9.11
C SER A 481 5.21 10.78 -10.51
N GLY A 482 4.41 10.52 -11.56
CA GLY A 482 4.79 10.69 -12.96
C GLY A 482 5.69 9.57 -13.47
N THR A 483 6.10 9.66 -14.74
CA THR A 483 6.95 8.65 -15.40
C THR A 483 8.35 9.20 -15.70
N ILE A 484 9.33 8.30 -15.65
CA ILE A 484 10.72 8.49 -16.04
C ILE A 484 11.09 7.49 -17.14
N LEU A 485 12.12 7.82 -17.91
CA LEU A 485 12.67 6.95 -18.95
C LEU A 485 13.73 6.03 -18.34
N VAL A 486 13.48 4.73 -18.42
CA VAL A 486 14.37 3.66 -17.95
C VAL A 486 14.91 2.85 -19.13
N ASP A 487 16.07 2.24 -18.94
CA ASP A 487 16.71 1.41 -19.96
C ASP A 487 16.41 -0.08 -19.70
N ASP A 488 15.69 -0.73 -20.62
CA ASP A 488 15.48 -2.18 -20.64
C ASP A 488 16.59 -2.86 -21.44
N GLU A 489 17.36 -3.71 -20.78
CA GLU A 489 18.42 -4.48 -21.40
C GLU A 489 17.88 -5.82 -21.94
N SER A 490 17.91 -6.00 -23.26
CA SER A 490 17.69 -7.28 -23.90
C SER A 490 19.00 -7.88 -24.36
N ARG A 491 19.23 -9.15 -23.98
CA ARG A 491 20.38 -9.94 -24.43
C ARG A 491 19.90 -11.16 -25.20
N LYS A 492 20.49 -11.40 -26.36
CA LYS A 492 20.26 -12.63 -27.11
C LYS A 492 21.13 -13.74 -26.53
N VAL A 493 20.55 -14.91 -26.32
CA VAL A 493 21.29 -16.12 -25.91
C VAL A 493 21.42 -17.02 -27.13
N LYS A 494 22.64 -17.43 -27.45
CA LYS A 494 22.95 -18.36 -28.55
C LYS A 494 23.56 -19.62 -27.98
N THR A 495 23.11 -20.77 -28.47
CA THR A 495 23.69 -22.06 -28.08
C THR A 495 25.01 -22.29 -28.85
N THR A 496 26.07 -22.62 -28.12
CA THR A 496 27.34 -23.01 -28.73
C THR A 496 27.28 -24.41 -29.33
N VAL A 497 28.29 -24.77 -30.11
CA VAL A 497 28.40 -26.10 -30.75
C VAL A 497 28.49 -27.25 -29.73
N VAL A 498 28.79 -26.96 -28.45
CA VAL A 498 28.83 -27.95 -27.36
C VAL A 498 27.55 -27.89 -26.49
N LEU A 499 26.50 -27.27 -27.02
CA LEU A 499 25.19 -27.10 -26.37
C LEU A 499 25.28 -26.34 -25.03
N THR A 500 26.21 -25.40 -24.92
CA THR A 500 26.23 -24.45 -23.79
C THR A 500 25.61 -23.14 -24.23
N GLU A 501 24.81 -22.52 -23.37
CA GLU A 501 24.29 -21.19 -23.62
C GLU A 501 25.41 -20.16 -23.51
N LYS A 502 25.55 -19.34 -24.56
CA LYS A 502 26.43 -18.19 -24.58
C LYS A 502 25.61 -16.95 -24.88
N ILE A 503 25.69 -15.97 -23.99
CA ILE A 503 25.08 -14.67 -24.19
C ILE A 503 25.86 -13.96 -25.29
N ASP A 504 25.15 -13.42 -26.28
CA ASP A 504 25.74 -12.69 -27.40
C ASP A 504 26.44 -11.41 -26.89
N ASP A 505 27.51 -10.98 -27.57
CA ASP A 505 28.22 -9.75 -27.18
C ASP A 505 27.41 -8.49 -27.56
N GLU A 506 26.35 -8.63 -28.36
CA GLU A 506 25.41 -7.56 -28.72
C GLU A 506 24.40 -7.29 -27.58
N ARG A 507 24.50 -6.09 -26.99
CA ARG A 507 23.51 -5.56 -26.03
C ARG A 507 22.52 -4.66 -26.77
N MET A 508 21.24 -5.00 -26.72
CA MET A 508 20.18 -4.10 -27.18
C MET A 508 19.60 -3.37 -25.97
N ILE A 509 19.74 -2.03 -25.95
CA ILE A 509 19.14 -1.17 -24.93
C ILE A 509 17.87 -0.58 -25.56
N ARG A 510 16.72 -0.84 -24.94
CA ARG A 510 15.44 -0.25 -25.33
C ARG A 510 15.01 0.73 -24.26
N GLN A 511 14.60 1.92 -24.66
CA GLN A 511 13.97 2.85 -23.73
C GLN A 511 12.55 2.40 -23.42
N ALA A 512 12.21 2.38 -22.14
CA ALA A 512 10.89 2.13 -21.62
C ALA A 512 10.51 3.22 -20.61
N GLU A 513 9.22 3.35 -20.35
CA GLU A 513 8.72 4.20 -19.28
C GLU A 513 8.53 3.37 -18.00
N SER A 514 8.81 3.99 -16.86
CA SER A 514 8.52 3.49 -15.52
C SER A 514 8.06 4.66 -14.65
N TYR A 515 7.32 4.41 -13.58
CA TYR A 515 6.98 5.46 -12.63
C TYR A 515 8.23 5.97 -11.90
N TYR A 516 8.27 7.25 -11.56
CA TYR A 516 9.37 7.85 -10.80
C TYR A 516 9.51 7.19 -9.41
N ILE A 517 8.38 6.95 -8.75
CA ILE A 517 8.27 6.09 -7.58
C ILE A 517 7.28 4.99 -7.96
N ASP A 518 7.77 3.78 -8.14
CA ASP A 518 6.92 2.66 -8.58
C ASP A 518 6.26 1.88 -7.42
N ALA A 519 5.35 0.98 -7.81
CA ALA A 519 4.63 0.15 -6.86
C ALA A 519 5.54 -0.79 -6.06
N ASN A 520 6.69 -1.23 -6.60
CA ASN A 520 7.63 -2.07 -5.85
C ASN A 520 8.28 -1.26 -4.72
N MET A 521 8.65 -0.01 -4.99
CA MET A 521 9.21 0.91 -3.99
C MET A 521 8.20 1.18 -2.87
N LEU A 522 6.96 1.52 -3.23
CA LEU A 522 5.89 1.84 -2.26
C LEU A 522 5.51 0.63 -1.40
N GLN A 523 5.46 -0.56 -1.98
CA GLN A 523 5.12 -1.79 -1.25
C GLN A 523 6.25 -2.32 -0.36
N ASN A 524 7.49 -1.83 -0.55
CA ASN A 524 8.66 -2.27 0.22
C ASN A 524 9.29 -1.17 1.07
N LEU A 525 8.64 0.00 1.16
CA LEU A 525 9.13 1.14 1.94
C LEU A 525 9.36 0.75 3.41
N PRO A 526 10.50 1.12 4.02
CA PRO A 526 10.75 0.83 5.43
C PRO A 526 9.80 1.60 6.36
N LYS A 527 9.67 1.11 7.60
CA LYS A 527 8.96 1.83 8.67
C LYS A 527 9.62 3.20 8.88
N PHE A 528 8.83 4.23 9.14
CA PHE A 528 9.31 5.61 9.37
C PHE A 528 10.00 6.29 8.16
N VAL A 529 9.90 5.69 6.98
CA VAL A 529 10.27 6.33 5.71
C VAL A 529 9.00 6.55 4.92
N SER A 530 8.82 7.76 4.40
CA SER A 530 7.69 8.16 3.56
C SER A 530 8.16 8.88 2.31
N TYR A 531 7.32 8.96 1.29
CA TYR A 531 7.45 9.91 0.20
C TYR A 531 6.48 11.07 0.39
N ILE A 532 6.96 12.29 0.23
CA ILE A 532 6.15 13.50 0.28
C ILE A 532 5.92 13.99 -1.14
N PHE A 533 4.66 14.21 -1.48
CA PHE A 533 4.19 14.84 -2.70
C PHE A 533 3.78 16.27 -2.34
N SER A 534 4.37 17.24 -3.03
CA SER A 534 4.07 18.66 -2.88
C SER A 534 3.66 19.25 -4.23
N ALA A 535 3.02 20.42 -4.23
CA ALA A 535 2.58 21.07 -5.47
C ALA A 535 3.74 21.60 -6.32
N ASN A 536 4.90 21.87 -5.73
CA ASN A 536 5.97 22.66 -6.34
C ASN A 536 7.24 21.86 -6.64
N THR A 537 7.32 20.61 -6.18
CA THR A 537 8.51 19.76 -6.34
C THR A 537 8.13 18.35 -6.73
N LEU A 538 9.07 17.63 -7.36
CA LEU A 538 8.96 16.18 -7.50
C LEU A 538 8.84 15.55 -6.11
N ALA A 539 8.22 14.37 -6.05
CA ALA A 539 8.08 13.64 -4.80
C ALA A 539 9.47 13.32 -4.22
N PHE A 540 9.62 13.39 -2.91
CA PHE A 540 10.93 13.18 -2.28
C PHE A 540 10.80 12.35 -0.99
N PRO A 541 11.83 11.56 -0.63
CA PRO A 541 11.79 10.77 0.58
C PRO A 541 11.93 11.66 1.81
N SER A 542 11.18 11.31 2.86
CA SER A 542 11.30 11.89 4.20
C SER A 542 11.45 10.78 5.24
N LEU A 543 12.48 10.91 6.07
CA LEU A 543 12.81 10.02 7.17
C LEU A 543 12.36 10.69 8.48
N ILE A 544 11.45 10.05 9.20
CA ILE A 544 10.94 10.54 10.48
C ILE A 544 11.42 9.67 11.65
N ALA A 545 11.43 10.24 12.85
CA ALA A 545 11.69 9.52 14.09
C ALA A 545 10.65 9.91 15.15
N PRO A 546 10.32 9.04 16.12
CA PRO A 546 9.33 9.36 17.14
C PRO A 546 9.82 10.43 18.12
N MET A 547 8.97 11.42 18.40
CA MET A 547 9.20 12.37 19.49
C MET A 547 9.04 11.67 20.84
N LYS A 548 10.12 11.62 21.62
CA LYS A 548 10.16 10.88 22.90
C LYS A 548 9.54 11.75 24.00
N VAL A 549 8.36 11.37 24.47
CA VAL A 549 7.66 12.06 25.58
C VAL A 549 7.46 11.15 26.79
N LYS A 550 7.30 11.74 27.97
CA LYS A 550 6.99 11.01 29.19
C LYS A 550 5.48 10.93 29.37
N LYS A 551 4.97 9.74 29.69
CA LYS A 551 3.57 9.58 30.11
C LYS A 551 3.31 10.33 31.40
N GLN A 552 2.14 10.93 31.49
CA GLN A 552 1.66 11.65 32.66
C GLN A 552 0.17 11.37 32.86
N PRO A 553 -0.38 11.55 34.07
CA PRO A 553 -1.82 11.52 34.27
C PRO A 553 -2.51 12.49 33.31
N LEU A 554 -3.49 11.97 32.57
CA LEU A 554 -4.38 12.72 31.70
C LEU A 554 -5.70 12.92 32.44
N GLU A 555 -6.13 14.17 32.54
CA GLU A 555 -7.42 14.52 33.12
C GLU A 555 -8.37 14.86 31.98
N ILE A 556 -9.48 14.12 31.90
CA ILE A 556 -10.59 14.48 31.02
C ILE A 556 -11.25 15.74 31.56
N PHE A 557 -11.71 16.61 30.66
CA PHE A 557 -12.51 17.76 31.07
C PHE A 557 -13.82 17.28 31.67
N THR A 558 -14.17 17.78 32.84
CA THR A 558 -15.45 17.48 33.49
C THR A 558 -16.05 18.76 34.06
N VAL A 559 -17.37 18.88 33.97
CA VAL A 559 -18.10 19.94 34.68
C VAL A 559 -18.12 19.65 36.18
N ALA A 560 -18.29 20.70 36.98
CA ALA A 560 -18.35 20.58 38.43
C ALA A 560 -19.49 19.62 38.87
N PRO A 561 -19.30 18.76 39.90
CA PRO A 561 -20.31 17.80 40.33
C PRO A 561 -21.67 18.41 40.67
N ALA A 562 -21.69 19.64 41.21
CA ALA A 562 -22.92 20.36 41.50
C ALA A 562 -23.72 20.69 40.23
N LEU A 563 -23.05 21.06 39.14
CA LEU A 563 -23.70 21.32 37.85
C LEU A 563 -24.16 20.00 37.22
N ALA A 564 -23.31 18.96 37.25
CA ALA A 564 -23.64 17.63 36.75
C ALA A 564 -24.92 17.06 37.38
N ALA A 565 -25.12 17.25 38.69
CA ALA A 565 -26.30 16.76 39.40
C ALA A 565 -27.61 17.47 39.03
N THR A 566 -27.54 18.65 38.40
CA THR A 566 -28.72 19.42 37.96
C THR A 566 -29.12 19.11 36.51
N ILE A 567 -28.29 18.39 35.78
CA ILE A 567 -28.57 18.04 34.37
C ILE A 567 -29.71 17.00 34.37
N PRO A 568 -30.78 17.24 33.59
CA PRO A 568 -31.90 16.32 33.57
C PRO A 568 -31.48 14.96 32.99
N ASP A 569 -32.09 13.89 33.50
CA ASP A 569 -31.99 12.58 32.90
C ASP A 569 -32.73 12.54 31.55
N VAL A 570 -32.38 11.57 30.72
CA VAL A 570 -33.10 11.29 29.48
C VAL A 570 -34.50 10.81 29.85
N LYS A 571 -35.55 11.47 29.33
CA LYS A 571 -36.93 11.00 29.54
C LYS A 571 -37.09 9.61 28.94
N PRO A 572 -37.64 8.64 29.68
CA PRO A 572 -37.92 7.33 29.11
C PRO A 572 -38.91 7.49 27.96
N VAL A 573 -38.70 6.72 26.88
CA VAL A 573 -39.72 6.56 25.84
C VAL A 573 -41.01 6.15 26.54
N LEU A 574 -42.11 6.85 26.24
CA LEU A 574 -43.42 6.42 26.72
C LEU A 574 -43.63 4.98 26.22
N ASP A 575 -43.62 4.03 27.15
CA ASP A 575 -43.76 2.61 26.90
C ASP A 575 -45.22 2.33 26.54
N PHE A 576 -45.56 2.58 25.28
CA PHE A 576 -46.85 2.19 24.73
C PHE A 576 -46.76 0.72 24.31
N ASP A 577 -46.92 -0.16 25.29
CA ASP A 577 -47.18 -1.59 25.09
C ASP A 577 -48.39 -1.73 24.14
N PHE A 578 -48.12 -2.00 22.85
CA PHE A 578 -49.14 -2.32 21.85
C PHE A 578 -49.98 -3.56 22.24
N ASP A 579 -49.50 -4.37 23.19
CA ASP A 579 -50.18 -5.59 23.66
C ASP A 579 -51.15 -5.36 24.84
N LYS A 580 -51.18 -4.17 25.46
CA LYS A 580 -52.07 -3.91 26.61
C LYS A 580 -53.42 -3.29 26.25
N GLU A 581 -53.55 -2.63 25.10
CA GLU A 581 -54.85 -2.07 24.67
C GLU A 581 -55.76 -3.09 23.98
N GLU A 582 -55.22 -4.13 23.31
CA GLU A 582 -56.05 -5.25 22.80
C GLU A 582 -56.55 -6.17 23.92
N ALA A 583 -55.81 -6.31 25.02
CA ALA A 583 -56.25 -7.10 26.18
C ALA A 583 -57.30 -6.36 27.03
N ALA A 584 -57.31 -5.03 27.03
CA ALA A 584 -58.24 -4.22 27.80
C ALA A 584 -59.61 -4.02 27.12
N SER A 585 -59.72 -4.21 25.79
CA SER A 585 -61.01 -4.18 25.09
C SER A 585 -61.71 -5.54 25.02
N ALA A 586 -61.06 -6.64 25.42
CA ALA A 586 -61.61 -8.00 25.38
C ALA A 586 -62.30 -8.45 26.69
N ALA A 587 -62.34 -7.60 27.72
CA ALA A 587 -62.90 -7.94 29.03
C ALA A 587 -64.08 -7.04 29.42
N LYS A 588 -65.16 -7.07 28.63
CA LYS A 588 -66.52 -6.68 29.06
C LYS A 588 -67.56 -7.18 28.06
N GLU A 589 -68.18 -8.32 28.38
CA GLU A 589 -69.63 -8.53 28.35
C GLU A 589 -69.95 -10.00 28.66
N THR A 590 -70.28 -10.27 29.93
CA THR A 590 -71.06 -11.44 30.32
C THR A 590 -72.54 -11.07 30.29
N ILE A 591 -73.30 -11.69 29.38
CA ILE A 591 -74.78 -11.68 29.37
C ILE A 591 -75.26 -13.11 29.69
N PRO A 592 -76.22 -13.30 30.62
CA PRO A 592 -76.77 -14.62 30.97
C PRO A 592 -77.82 -15.13 29.95
N PRO A 593 -78.16 -16.43 29.94
CA PRO A 593 -78.89 -17.06 28.83
C PRO A 593 -80.41 -16.89 28.94
N GLY A 594 -81.09 -16.69 27.82
CA GLY A 594 -82.56 -16.74 27.79
C GLY A 594 -83.25 -16.44 26.47
N ILE A 595 -83.92 -17.49 25.97
CA ILE A 595 -85.21 -17.49 25.24
C ILE A 595 -85.17 -17.38 23.70
N ILE A 596 -85.70 -18.46 23.12
CA ILE A 596 -86.05 -18.79 21.73
C ILE A 596 -87.21 -17.91 21.24
N THR A 597 -87.21 -17.45 19.97
CA THR A 597 -88.30 -17.72 18.99
C THR A 597 -87.99 -17.19 17.58
N SER A 598 -88.12 -18.13 16.63
CA SER A 598 -88.76 -18.08 15.30
C SER A 598 -88.36 -17.10 14.18
N ALA A 599 -88.22 -17.75 13.01
CA ALA A 599 -88.24 -17.24 11.64
C ALA A 599 -86.92 -16.62 11.16
N GLY A 600 -86.19 -17.16 10.18
CA GLY A 600 -86.52 -18.14 9.16
C GLY A 600 -85.87 -17.66 7.86
N ILE A 601 -84.91 -18.42 7.34
CA ILE A 601 -84.56 -18.66 5.92
C ILE A 601 -83.19 -19.36 5.91
N GLU A 602 -83.14 -20.43 5.13
CA GLU A 602 -82.14 -21.52 5.09
C GLU A 602 -81.38 -21.41 3.74
N LEU A 603 -80.04 -21.43 3.70
CA LEU A 603 -79.13 -22.45 3.09
C LEU A 603 -77.96 -21.75 2.34
N PRO A 604 -76.82 -22.40 2.01
CA PRO A 604 -76.09 -23.48 2.67
C PRO A 604 -74.60 -23.14 2.95
N VAL A 605 -73.98 -23.86 3.88
CA VAL A 605 -72.51 -23.95 4.01
C VAL A 605 -72.03 -25.09 3.10
N ALA A 606 -71.07 -24.82 2.21
CA ALA A 606 -70.28 -25.86 1.57
C ALA A 606 -68.83 -25.38 1.31
N GLU A 607 -67.94 -25.98 2.08
CA GLU A 607 -66.57 -26.44 1.76
C GLU A 607 -65.48 -25.46 1.28
N LYS A 608 -64.39 -25.45 2.06
CA LYS A 608 -63.04 -25.06 1.64
C LYS A 608 -62.58 -25.89 0.43
N PRO A 609 -61.74 -25.29 -0.42
CA PRO A 609 -60.60 -26.02 -0.97
C PRO A 609 -59.27 -25.33 -0.66
N GLU A 610 -58.29 -26.15 -0.28
CA GLU A 610 -56.86 -25.85 -0.37
C GLU A 610 -56.46 -25.38 -1.77
N LYS A 611 -55.64 -24.32 -1.83
CA LYS A 611 -54.36 -24.23 -2.56
C LYS A 611 -53.90 -22.77 -2.60
N THR A 612 -52.88 -22.45 -1.82
CA THR A 612 -52.09 -21.22 -1.99
C THR A 612 -51.14 -21.40 -3.17
N LEU A 613 -51.36 -20.61 -4.23
CA LEU A 613 -50.37 -20.34 -5.26
C LEU A 613 -49.44 -19.22 -4.76
N PRO A 614 -48.11 -19.32 -4.95
CA PRO A 614 -47.20 -18.21 -4.70
C PRO A 614 -47.25 -17.21 -5.86
N VAL A 615 -47.31 -15.93 -5.52
CA VAL A 615 -47.23 -14.79 -6.44
C VAL A 615 -45.75 -14.61 -6.83
N ILE A 616 -45.50 -14.53 -8.13
CA ILE A 616 -44.17 -14.35 -8.76
C ILE A 616 -43.85 -12.84 -8.85
N ASP A 617 -42.64 -12.47 -8.47
CA ASP A 617 -42.04 -11.13 -8.63
C ASP A 617 -41.47 -10.98 -10.06
N PRO A 618 -41.87 -9.98 -10.86
CA PRO A 618 -41.47 -9.86 -12.25
C PRO A 618 -40.19 -9.02 -12.42
N HIS A 619 -39.03 -9.52 -11.96
CA HIS A 619 -37.72 -8.95 -12.33
C HIS A 619 -36.55 -9.95 -12.38
N GLU A 620 -36.80 -11.27 -12.44
CA GLU A 620 -35.74 -12.30 -12.54
C GLU A 620 -35.38 -12.75 -13.98
N GLU A 621 -35.84 -12.06 -15.02
CA GLU A 621 -35.50 -12.40 -16.42
C GLU A 621 -34.58 -11.38 -17.07
N GLU A 622 -33.37 -11.22 -16.54
CA GLU A 622 -32.22 -10.75 -17.30
C GLU A 622 -30.97 -11.13 -16.49
N TRP A 623 -30.42 -12.33 -16.74
CA TRP A 623 -28.99 -12.74 -16.56
C TRP A 623 -28.83 -14.27 -16.65
N ALA A 624 -29.40 -14.88 -17.68
CA ALA A 624 -29.08 -16.27 -18.03
C ALA A 624 -28.09 -16.29 -19.20
N PHE A 625 -26.78 -16.19 -18.94
CA PHE A 625 -25.75 -16.77 -19.82
C PHE A 625 -24.42 -17.04 -19.07
N SER A 626 -23.95 -18.29 -19.24
CA SER A 626 -22.64 -18.88 -18.88
C SER A 626 -22.42 -19.35 -17.43
N SER A 627 -22.71 -20.64 -17.20
CA SER A 627 -22.15 -21.42 -16.09
C SER A 627 -20.70 -21.86 -16.40
N PRO A 628 -19.77 -21.85 -15.43
CA PRO A 628 -18.45 -22.46 -15.59
C PRO A 628 -18.55 -24.00 -15.47
N PRO A 629 -17.63 -24.77 -16.07
CA PRO A 629 -17.67 -26.23 -15.97
C PRO A 629 -17.24 -26.71 -14.56
N GLU A 630 -17.96 -27.73 -14.07
CA GLU A 630 -17.72 -28.45 -12.82
C GLU A 630 -16.37 -29.21 -12.78
N PRO A 631 -15.85 -29.50 -11.58
CA PRO A 631 -14.55 -30.15 -11.41
C PRO A 631 -14.64 -31.66 -11.62
N GLU A 632 -13.90 -32.18 -12.61
CA GLU A 632 -13.67 -33.62 -12.74
C GLU A 632 -12.69 -34.12 -11.66
N GLY A 633 -13.07 -35.24 -11.04
CA GLY A 633 -12.46 -35.79 -9.85
C GLY A 633 -11.08 -36.44 -10.02
N GLU A 634 -10.55 -36.77 -8.83
CA GLU A 634 -9.28 -37.45 -8.58
C GLU A 634 -8.97 -38.60 -9.56
N LYS A 635 -7.81 -38.49 -10.21
CA LYS A 635 -7.04 -39.64 -10.70
C LYS A 635 -5.61 -39.59 -10.16
N SER A 636 -5.35 -40.56 -9.30
CA SER A 636 -4.08 -41.19 -8.94
C SER A 636 -2.79 -40.64 -9.57
N SER A 637 -1.91 -40.15 -8.68
CA SER A 637 -0.48 -40.48 -8.57
C SER A 637 0.13 -41.28 -9.72
N LEU A 638 1.04 -40.64 -10.46
CA LEU A 638 2.20 -41.27 -11.07
C LEU A 638 3.28 -40.20 -11.21
N LEU A 639 4.50 -40.54 -10.76
CA LEU A 639 5.76 -39.79 -10.85
C LEU A 639 6.19 -39.04 -9.58
N ASP A 640 6.38 -39.80 -8.50
CA ASP A 640 7.57 -39.63 -7.66
C ASP A 640 8.81 -40.02 -8.49
N PHE A 641 9.77 -39.12 -8.58
CA PHE A 641 11.16 -39.46 -8.89
C PHE A 641 12.05 -38.87 -7.81
N ASP A 642 12.65 -39.77 -7.03
CA ASP A 642 13.83 -39.50 -6.22
C ASP A 642 14.96 -38.95 -7.09
N PHE A 643 15.51 -37.78 -6.72
CA PHE A 643 16.94 -37.48 -6.60
C PHE A 643 17.18 -36.13 -5.89
#